data_AF-A0A6G0W053-F1
#
_entry.id   AF-A0A6G0W053-F1
#
_cell.length_a   1.000
_cell.length_b   1.000
_cell.length_c   1.000
_cell.angle_alpha   90.00
_cell.angle_beta   90.00
_cell.angle_gamma   90.00
#
_symmetry.space_group_name_H-M   'P 1'
#
loop_
_entity.id
_entity.type
_entity.pdbx_description
1 polymer ?
#
loop_
_entity_poly.entity_id
_entity_poly.type
_entity_poly.pdbx_seq_one_letter_code
_entity_poly.pdbx_strand_id
1 'polypeptide(L)'
;MFKCEQCSSVFTTKHNLKTHQKKHEGLRFSCTFCPSTFSYKTGLNKHKKNFHGVVNVPVNRQPAQPIATPNVRQSVIHYAPPAESIQIAPQIFVPDISASGSNTSTDIRISDDDICMLAMDEYENEEEVNAVVCELINDILVGVFRHYNDYHTVYSYTTTGSNGKRVSSANTNSAVRAKKVRMDMVQSSGFLEISSSANRKIVWHYAKNINNVQIYSKFLQSLKPELIKILKNSIQKHAIKFNFKLEATYNRPNVLNTSENRAFKTTAIEMFHDSNIAEIIERAYLKLLNEKDEYSGRGSGFTLESIDGLLLAVYKYSPMSGSSYIKLPVCIEWKRGTINPQNADQKCFMYAILARHVTGSTVCRIEGNNYKQHEDKYNFKDITFPTPLSDISKFERNNLNVSVNVYGIEKKFQPPKKYPTYEVYPLRVVEEEKTNHFDLLLITDGDNSHYVYISNFSRLIRSQKTRHNGRAVFCKRCFTNFDNQNLKFKMYGQTALDQHKLVCGMHKPILPDMPKEGDCIEFKLWKNTVRHPFVIYADFESLLVKTGESMGKNTTIIHKHEALSYGFLVKVSDNVPVELLEEYEIPTGPVLYRGDDDHKDVAKHFIEAIVGVSRKIENLLKTNIPLTMTKNQEKTHQACTECNLCKCSLAGGDKVMDHDHLTGKFRQTLCSKCNLELQQPKFVPIFFHNLSNYDSHFIITELGYDTESISVIPNSEEKFISFSKYISSTFTVRFIDTFRFMASSLSSLAKNLITPDLNNFRETSKHFVIEDMPLVTRKGVYPYEYTDSWDKLNDKVLPRKRDFYSTLTESGIKESEFEHAKEVWDHFRCNTLGEYSDLYLKIDVLLLADIFENFRDVCMSTYNLDAAHYFTAPGLSFDAMLKFTKQKLALLSDYNMLLMFENGIRGGLVQACMRYAKANNMKTPGYDKTKEKSWIIYQDCNNLYGWAMSEYMPYGGFNWVEPSLDGLNDMKTKSDKGRVYEIDVTYPRNLHDKHNDLPFLPQNSIPPGSKVRKLMTTFENKKNYIVHYRNLQQAIENGLIVEKVHRVLEFDQSDWLSKYINLNTEMRKKAKNEFEKDFFKLMNNAVFGKTMQSKRKEMKMELVSCEGRLQKLINKTTFKHVTRYSENLNAVALENKIITFDKPIYIGFAVLDISKTMMYDYHYNVMQRHYEDRIKLMYTDTDSLIYLIKTDDFYKDLLNNTNLLNRVDTSDLSPSHPCYTTVRRKVPGFFSDEVNGNVITEFCGLRAKSY
;
A
#
# COMPACT_ATOMS: atom_id res chain seq x y z
N MET A 1 2.19 54.35 41.35
CA MET A 1 1.35 54.62 40.15
C MET A 1 1.84 55.91 39.50
N PHE A 2 1.74 56.03 38.18
CA PHE A 2 2.22 57.17 37.40
C PHE A 2 1.01 57.97 36.88
N LYS A 3 0.80 59.20 37.38
CA LYS A 3 -0.27 60.10 36.90
C LYS A 3 0.17 60.82 35.62
N CYS A 4 -0.79 61.14 34.75
CA CYS A 4 -0.54 62.12 33.68
C CYS A 4 -0.65 63.54 34.24
N GLU A 5 0.19 64.44 33.75
CA GLU A 5 0.17 65.87 34.14
C GLU A 5 -0.81 66.68 33.28
N GLN A 6 -1.29 66.11 32.17
CA GLN A 6 -2.19 66.79 31.21
C GLN A 6 -3.63 66.24 31.22
N CYS A 7 -3.90 65.19 32.01
CA CYS A 7 -5.26 64.80 32.40
C CYS A 7 -5.25 63.92 33.65
N SER A 8 -6.42 63.68 34.25
CA SER A 8 -6.61 62.89 35.47
C SER A 8 -6.35 61.37 35.33
N SER A 9 -5.78 60.89 34.22
CA SER A 9 -5.48 59.47 33.99
C SER A 9 -4.28 58.96 34.81
N VAL A 10 -4.39 57.76 35.36
CA VAL A 10 -3.37 57.14 36.22
C VAL A 10 -3.00 55.74 35.72
N PHE A 11 -1.70 55.45 35.63
CA PHE A 11 -1.17 54.22 35.03
C PHE A 11 -0.31 53.42 36.01
N THR A 12 -0.31 52.10 35.86
CA THR A 12 0.50 51.17 36.67
C THR A 12 1.98 51.14 36.24
N THR A 13 2.31 51.50 35.00
CA THR A 13 3.69 51.48 34.47
C THR A 13 4.07 52.77 33.74
N LYS A 14 5.35 53.16 33.83
CA LYS A 14 5.89 54.38 33.19
C LYS A 14 5.82 54.30 31.65
N HIS A 15 5.91 53.11 31.07
CA HIS A 15 5.74 52.88 29.63
C HIS A 15 4.31 53.23 29.16
N ASN A 16 3.29 52.83 29.92
CA ASN A 16 1.90 53.12 29.58
C ASN A 16 1.58 54.61 29.69
N LEU A 17 2.11 55.30 30.72
CA LEU A 17 2.04 56.77 30.80
C LEU A 17 2.70 57.43 29.57
N LYS A 18 3.92 57.02 29.21
CA LYS A 18 4.67 57.61 28.08
C LYS A 18 3.98 57.38 26.72
N THR A 19 3.21 56.30 26.60
CA THR A 19 2.39 56.00 25.40
C THR A 19 1.06 56.75 25.40
N HIS A 20 0.52 57.05 26.59
CA HIS A 20 -0.67 57.87 26.75
C HIS A 20 -0.40 59.36 26.51
N GLN A 21 0.73 59.91 26.98
CA GLN A 21 1.10 61.33 26.78
C GLN A 21 1.09 61.74 25.29
N LYS A 22 1.48 60.82 24.38
CA LYS A 22 1.41 61.01 22.92
C LYS A 22 0.01 61.26 22.35
N LYS A 23 -1.07 61.04 23.12
CA LYS A 23 -2.43 61.44 22.73
C LYS A 23 -2.66 62.95 22.84
N HIS A 24 -1.96 63.63 23.75
CA HIS A 24 -2.05 65.08 23.91
C HIS A 24 -1.25 65.82 22.83
N GLU A 25 -0.21 65.19 22.27
CA GLU A 25 0.57 65.68 21.12
C GLU A 25 -0.21 65.71 19.78
N GLY A 26 -1.51 65.39 19.78
CA GLY A 26 -2.42 65.57 18.63
C GLY A 26 -2.20 64.63 17.43
N LEU A 27 -1.11 63.87 17.38
CA LEU A 27 -0.72 63.03 16.25
C LEU A 27 -1.78 61.97 15.90
N ARG A 28 -2.51 62.21 14.80
CA ARG A 28 -3.44 61.23 14.19
C ARG A 28 -2.85 60.64 12.92
N PHE A 29 -2.96 59.32 12.81
CA PHE A 29 -2.51 58.51 11.69
C PHE A 29 -3.71 58.17 10.79
N SER A 30 -3.82 58.86 9.65
CA SER A 30 -4.86 58.66 8.63
C SER A 30 -4.65 57.37 7.83
N CYS A 31 -5.73 56.71 7.43
CA CYS A 31 -5.66 55.68 6.41
C CYS A 31 -5.46 56.30 5.02
N THR A 32 -4.69 55.63 4.17
CA THR A 32 -4.44 56.04 2.78
C THR A 32 -5.42 55.41 1.79
N PHE A 33 -6.37 54.59 2.28
CA PHE A 33 -7.34 53.86 1.47
C PHE A 33 -8.80 54.20 1.83
N CYS A 34 -9.04 54.92 2.94
CA CYS A 34 -10.36 55.43 3.34
C CYS A 34 -10.20 56.61 4.33
N PRO A 35 -11.26 57.38 4.64
CA PRO A 35 -11.19 58.58 5.49
C PRO A 35 -10.88 58.34 6.99
N SER A 36 -10.70 57.10 7.45
CA SER A 36 -10.53 56.78 8.87
C SER A 36 -9.20 57.29 9.45
N THR A 37 -9.25 57.99 10.58
CA THR A 37 -8.06 58.45 11.34
C THR A 37 -7.95 57.75 12.70
N PHE A 38 -6.71 57.42 13.10
CA PHE A 38 -6.43 56.65 14.32
C PHE A 38 -5.39 57.36 15.19
N SER A 39 -5.53 57.36 16.52
CA SER A 39 -4.55 57.96 17.43
C SER A 39 -3.21 57.21 17.53
N TYR A 40 -3.10 56.01 16.93
CA TYR A 40 -1.89 55.17 17.02
C TYR A 40 -1.61 54.43 15.71
N LYS A 41 -0.33 54.39 15.29
CA LYS A 41 0.15 53.68 14.09
C LYS A 41 -0.16 52.17 14.08
N THR A 42 -0.23 51.53 15.25
CA THR A 42 -0.66 50.13 15.40
C THR A 42 -2.14 49.92 15.14
N GLY A 43 -2.99 50.89 15.51
CA GLY A 43 -4.41 50.92 15.17
C GLY A 43 -4.61 51.06 13.67
N LEU A 44 -3.91 52.01 13.04
CA LEU A 44 -3.90 52.17 11.58
C LEU A 44 -3.41 50.90 10.87
N ASN A 45 -2.32 50.27 11.33
CA ASN A 45 -1.81 49.04 10.72
C ASN A 45 -2.80 47.87 10.85
N LYS A 46 -3.50 47.72 11.99
CA LYS A 46 -4.58 46.73 12.12
C LYS A 46 -5.74 47.03 11.18
N HIS A 47 -6.14 48.29 11.06
CA HIS A 47 -7.20 48.69 10.13
C HIS A 47 -6.80 48.43 8.66
N LYS A 48 -5.59 48.82 8.25
CA LYS A 48 -5.03 48.50 6.91
C LYS A 48 -4.96 46.99 6.64
N LYS A 49 -4.55 46.19 7.61
CA LYS A 49 -4.52 44.72 7.48
C LYS A 49 -5.93 44.12 7.39
N ASN A 50 -6.86 44.55 8.24
CA ASN A 50 -8.16 43.90 8.40
C ASN A 50 -9.22 44.37 7.40
N PHE A 51 -9.20 45.63 6.97
CA PHE A 51 -10.19 46.21 6.06
C PHE A 51 -9.65 46.44 4.63
N HIS A 52 -8.32 46.46 4.46
CA HIS A 52 -7.68 46.66 3.15
C HIS A 52 -6.67 45.56 2.79
N GLY A 53 -6.53 44.50 3.59
CA GLY A 53 -5.66 43.34 3.32
C GLY A 53 -4.14 43.61 3.37
N VAL A 54 -3.70 44.85 3.60
CA VAL A 54 -2.29 45.23 3.43
C VAL A 54 -1.42 44.78 4.61
N VAL A 55 -0.45 43.91 4.34
CA VAL A 55 0.66 43.60 5.25
C VAL A 55 1.85 44.48 4.87
N ASN A 56 2.15 45.49 5.70
CA ASN A 56 3.24 46.44 5.45
C ASN A 56 4.62 45.77 5.61
N VAL A 57 5.18 45.27 4.51
CA VAL A 57 6.63 45.24 4.24
C VAL A 57 6.99 46.62 3.65
N PRO A 58 8.14 47.25 3.96
CA PRO A 58 8.32 48.67 3.68
C PRO A 58 8.58 48.99 2.20
N VAL A 59 8.21 50.24 1.84
CA VAL A 59 8.65 51.08 0.69
C VAL A 59 7.68 51.27 -0.51
N ASN A 60 7.33 52.56 -0.69
CA ASN A 60 6.91 53.35 -1.86
C ASN A 60 5.55 53.22 -2.62
N ARG A 61 4.96 54.43 -2.72
CA ARG A 61 4.08 55.03 -3.77
C ARG A 61 2.61 54.62 -3.84
N GLN A 62 1.84 55.52 -4.47
CA GLN A 62 0.42 55.82 -4.24
C GLN A 62 -0.47 55.56 -5.48
N PRO A 63 -1.82 55.64 -5.36
CA PRO A 63 -2.75 54.87 -6.20
C PRO A 63 -3.68 55.72 -7.09
N ALA A 64 -4.63 55.05 -7.77
CA ALA A 64 -5.90 55.62 -8.22
C ALA A 64 -7.09 54.81 -7.66
N GLN A 65 -8.28 55.42 -7.58
CA GLN A 65 -9.45 54.92 -6.81
C GLN A 65 -10.74 54.74 -7.69
N PRO A 66 -11.85 54.17 -7.13
CA PRO A 66 -12.89 53.49 -7.91
C PRO A 66 -14.26 54.21 -8.00
N ILE A 67 -15.20 53.60 -8.73
CA ILE A 67 -16.65 53.87 -8.76
C ILE A 67 -17.34 52.48 -8.75
N ALA A 68 -18.02 52.00 -7.71
CA ALA A 68 -19.30 52.36 -7.06
C ALA A 68 -20.41 51.35 -7.42
N THR A 69 -21.23 50.96 -6.42
CA THR A 69 -22.34 49.98 -6.51
C THR A 69 -23.69 50.69 -6.74
N PRO A 70 -24.83 50.00 -7.01
CA PRO A 70 -25.69 49.55 -5.88
C PRO A 70 -26.70 48.36 -6.11
N ASN A 71 -26.88 47.55 -5.04
CA ASN A 71 -28.14 47.07 -4.42
C ASN A 71 -29.27 46.23 -5.10
N VAL A 72 -29.64 45.13 -4.38
CA VAL A 72 -31.03 44.71 -3.95
C VAL A 72 -31.91 44.01 -5.02
N ARG A 73 -32.73 42.96 -4.78
CA ARG A 73 -33.60 42.55 -3.62
C ARG A 73 -33.80 41.01 -3.46
N GLN A 74 -34.65 40.59 -2.51
CA GLN A 74 -34.90 39.21 -2.03
C GLN A 74 -36.20 38.56 -2.56
N SER A 75 -36.22 37.22 -2.66
CA SER A 75 -37.39 36.29 -2.46
C SER A 75 -36.87 34.84 -2.59
N VAL A 76 -36.78 33.96 -1.58
CA VAL A 76 -37.83 33.27 -0.81
C VAL A 76 -38.84 32.50 -1.69
N ILE A 77 -38.80 31.15 -1.67
CA ILE A 77 -39.94 30.22 -1.50
C ILE A 77 -39.49 28.74 -1.41
N HIS A 78 -40.03 28.08 -0.37
CA HIS A 78 -40.24 26.65 -0.03
C HIS A 78 -39.41 25.45 -0.55
N TYR A 79 -39.16 24.55 0.40
CA TYR A 79 -38.68 23.17 0.27
C TYR A 79 -39.80 22.17 -0.09
N ALA A 80 -39.40 21.05 -0.72
CA ALA A 80 -40.12 19.76 -0.73
C ALA A 80 -39.12 18.61 -0.41
N PRO A 81 -39.56 17.43 0.07
CA PRO A 81 -38.73 16.51 0.86
C PRO A 81 -37.88 15.51 0.04
N PRO A 82 -36.86 14.86 0.67
CA PRO A 82 -35.89 14.02 -0.03
C PRO A 82 -36.33 12.55 -0.18
N ALA A 83 -35.98 11.95 -1.31
CA ALA A 83 -36.09 10.51 -1.55
C ALA A 83 -34.80 9.76 -1.14
N GLU A 84 -34.98 8.53 -0.68
CA GLU A 84 -34.12 7.76 0.22
C GLU A 84 -32.78 7.25 -0.35
N SER A 85 -31.78 7.22 0.55
CA SER A 85 -30.67 6.25 0.63
C SER A 85 -29.97 5.76 -0.65
N ILE A 86 -28.82 6.36 -0.99
CA ILE A 86 -27.86 5.78 -1.94
C ILE A 86 -26.77 5.02 -1.17
N GLN A 87 -26.69 3.70 -1.35
CA GLN A 87 -25.73 2.85 -0.66
C GLN A 87 -24.37 2.73 -1.38
N ILE A 88 -23.30 2.90 -0.60
CA ILE A 88 -21.96 2.28 -0.71
C ILE A 88 -21.15 2.53 -2.01
N ALA A 89 -19.90 2.97 -1.83
CA ALA A 89 -18.89 3.07 -2.88
C ALA A 89 -17.69 2.14 -2.59
N PRO A 90 -17.53 1.02 -3.31
CA PRO A 90 -16.28 0.27 -3.35
C PRO A 90 -15.16 1.13 -3.96
N GLN A 91 -14.02 1.18 -3.27
CA GLN A 91 -12.89 2.06 -3.63
C GLN A 91 -11.93 1.39 -4.62
N ILE A 92 -11.31 2.24 -5.45
CA ILE A 92 -10.41 1.88 -6.54
C ILE A 92 -9.31 0.91 -6.10
N PHE A 93 -9.10 -0.12 -6.90
CA PHE A 93 -7.96 -1.03 -6.81
C PHE A 93 -6.81 -0.43 -7.62
N VAL A 94 -5.69 -0.14 -6.95
CA VAL A 94 -4.40 0.02 -7.65
C VAL A 94 -3.86 -1.41 -7.75
N PRO A 95 -3.66 -1.97 -8.97
CA PRO A 95 -3.00 -3.25 -9.11
C PRO A 95 -1.58 -3.16 -8.54
N ASP A 96 -1.10 -4.26 -7.95
CA ASP A 96 0.34 -4.52 -8.08
C ASP A 96 0.64 -4.59 -9.58
N ILE A 97 1.75 -4.01 -10.01
CA ILE A 97 2.12 -3.95 -11.43
C ILE A 97 2.43 -5.38 -11.91
N SER A 98 1.41 -6.08 -12.40
CA SER A 98 1.59 -7.01 -13.51
C SER A 98 2.05 -6.18 -14.70
N ALA A 99 3.13 -6.60 -15.37
CA ALA A 99 3.63 -5.91 -16.55
C ALA A 99 2.49 -5.63 -17.55
N SER A 100 2.26 -4.36 -17.86
CA SER A 100 1.51 -3.98 -19.06
C SER A 100 2.41 -4.24 -20.27
N GLY A 101 1.95 -5.13 -21.15
CA GLY A 101 2.65 -5.55 -22.36
C GLY A 101 4.02 -6.17 -22.06
N SER A 102 4.07 -7.49 -21.92
CA SER A 102 5.31 -8.22 -22.23
C SER A 102 5.39 -8.33 -23.75
N ASN A 103 6.20 -7.49 -24.39
CA ASN A 103 6.60 -7.69 -25.78
C ASN A 103 7.54 -8.91 -25.83
N THR A 104 6.97 -10.11 -25.73
CA THR A 104 7.64 -11.32 -26.20
C THR A 104 7.67 -11.26 -27.71
N SER A 105 8.75 -10.73 -28.28
CA SER A 105 9.08 -10.96 -29.68
C SER A 105 9.25 -12.46 -29.87
N THR A 106 8.25 -13.10 -30.48
CA THR A 106 8.26 -14.52 -30.82
C THR A 106 9.20 -14.77 -31.99
N ASP A 107 10.42 -15.20 -31.69
CA ASP A 107 11.30 -15.86 -32.65
C ASP A 107 12.05 -17.03 -31.97
N ILE A 108 11.31 -18.13 -31.77
CA ILE A 108 11.77 -19.52 -31.92
C ILE A 108 10.53 -20.26 -32.43
N ARG A 109 10.57 -20.74 -33.68
CA ARG A 109 9.52 -21.58 -34.26
C ARG A 109 9.68 -23.01 -33.77
N ILE A 110 8.68 -23.54 -33.07
CA ILE A 110 8.33 -24.97 -33.04
C ILE A 110 6.80 -25.02 -33.19
N SER A 111 6.30 -25.96 -34.00
CA SER A 111 4.91 -25.97 -34.50
C SER A 111 3.90 -26.49 -33.48
N ASP A 112 2.86 -25.70 -33.19
CA ASP A 112 1.69 -26.07 -32.37
C ASP A 112 0.49 -26.56 -33.24
N ASP A 113 0.73 -26.98 -34.49
CA ASP A 113 -0.33 -27.20 -35.49
C ASP A 113 -1.05 -28.58 -35.46
N ASP A 114 -0.66 -29.53 -34.57
CA ASP A 114 -1.10 -30.94 -34.66
C ASP A 114 -1.82 -31.54 -33.43
N ILE A 115 -2.26 -30.74 -32.44
CA ILE A 115 -3.10 -31.25 -31.32
C ILE A 115 -4.28 -30.32 -30.98
N CYS A 116 -5.17 -30.05 -31.94
CA CYS A 116 -6.53 -29.57 -31.63
C CYS A 116 -7.59 -29.75 -32.74
N MET A 117 -7.50 -30.81 -33.56
CA MET A 117 -8.36 -31.00 -34.76
C MET A 117 -9.14 -32.33 -34.82
N LEU A 118 -9.33 -33.04 -33.71
CA LEU A 118 -10.19 -34.24 -33.63
C LEU A 118 -10.88 -34.37 -32.24
N ALA A 119 -12.03 -33.70 -32.05
CA ALA A 119 -13.00 -33.99 -30.98
C ALA A 119 -14.33 -33.18 -31.15
N MET A 120 -14.87 -33.13 -32.36
CA MET A 120 -16.25 -32.68 -32.62
C MET A 120 -16.85 -33.54 -33.73
N ASP A 121 -17.23 -34.76 -33.38
CA ASP A 121 -18.26 -35.56 -34.06
C ASP A 121 -18.69 -36.72 -33.14
N GLU A 122 -19.87 -37.28 -33.42
CA GLU A 122 -20.47 -38.49 -32.83
C GLU A 122 -21.01 -38.40 -31.37
N TYR A 123 -22.26 -37.91 -31.28
CA TYR A 123 -23.27 -38.45 -30.37
C TYR A 123 -23.86 -39.73 -31.00
N GLU A 124 -23.81 -40.90 -30.34
CA GLU A 124 -24.90 -41.90 -30.32
C GLU A 124 -24.57 -43.16 -29.46
N ASN A 125 -25.63 -43.72 -28.85
CA ASN A 125 -25.80 -45.10 -28.35
C ASN A 125 -25.23 -45.59 -26.99
N GLU A 126 -25.96 -46.57 -26.46
CA GLU A 126 -26.29 -46.88 -25.06
C GLU A 126 -25.52 -48.06 -24.40
N GLU A 127 -25.64 -48.11 -23.06
CA GLU A 127 -25.85 -49.28 -22.17
C GLU A 127 -24.78 -50.37 -21.82
N GLU A 128 -24.89 -50.80 -20.54
CA GLU A 128 -24.33 -51.98 -19.84
C GLU A 128 -22.77 -52.16 -19.76
N VAL A 129 -22.15 -52.77 -18.74
CA VAL A 129 -22.56 -53.71 -17.67
C VAL A 129 -21.94 -53.31 -16.31
N ASN A 130 -22.60 -53.66 -15.20
CA ASN A 130 -22.13 -53.49 -13.81
C ASN A 130 -21.79 -54.85 -13.16
N ALA A 131 -21.02 -54.83 -12.05
CA ALA A 131 -20.74 -55.93 -11.08
C ALA A 131 -19.45 -56.78 -11.22
N VAL A 132 -19.10 -57.46 -10.10
CA VAL A 132 -17.88 -58.27 -9.81
C VAL A 132 -16.64 -57.41 -9.51
N VAL A 133 -16.10 -57.28 -8.28
CA VAL A 133 -16.41 -57.87 -6.96
C VAL A 133 -16.22 -56.82 -5.85
N CYS A 134 -17.22 -56.69 -4.98
CA CYS A 134 -17.00 -56.28 -3.59
C CYS A 134 -17.14 -57.53 -2.72
N GLU A 135 -16.02 -58.10 -2.25
CA GLU A 135 -15.96 -58.98 -1.07
C GLU A 135 -14.51 -59.37 -0.76
N LEU A 136 -13.84 -58.57 0.07
CA LEU A 136 -13.02 -59.07 1.19
C LEU A 136 -12.79 -57.91 2.19
N ILE A 137 -13.85 -57.62 2.93
CA ILE A 137 -13.83 -56.71 4.09
C ILE A 137 -13.54 -57.56 5.35
N ASN A 138 -12.80 -56.98 6.29
CA ASN A 138 -12.57 -57.48 7.67
C ASN A 138 -11.89 -58.85 7.83
N ASP A 139 -10.57 -58.81 7.98
CA ASP A 139 -9.81 -59.34 9.13
C ASP A 139 -8.33 -59.00 8.83
N ILE A 140 -7.59 -58.20 9.61
CA ILE A 140 -7.37 -58.28 11.05
C ILE A 140 -7.33 -56.88 11.67
N LEU A 141 -7.98 -56.72 12.82
CA LEU A 141 -8.02 -55.52 13.64
C LEU A 141 -7.11 -55.68 14.88
N VAL A 142 -6.52 -54.59 15.36
CA VAL A 142 -5.82 -54.41 16.67
C VAL A 142 -4.35 -54.88 16.75
N GLY A 143 -3.46 -53.91 16.99
CA GLY A 143 -2.01 -54.11 17.16
C GLY A 143 -1.27 -53.00 17.92
N VAL A 144 -1.79 -52.59 19.09
CA VAL A 144 -1.11 -51.80 20.16
C VAL A 144 -0.71 -50.33 19.88
N PHE A 145 -1.23 -49.43 20.72
CA PHE A 145 -0.85 -48.02 20.88
C PHE A 145 0.27 -47.82 21.93
N ARG A 146 0.91 -46.63 21.93
CA ARG A 146 2.01 -46.10 22.81
C ARG A 146 3.40 -46.32 22.20
N HIS A 147 4.37 -45.38 22.20
CA HIS A 147 4.54 -44.02 22.78
C HIS A 147 5.43 -43.20 21.80
N TYR A 148 5.76 -41.90 21.95
CA TYR A 148 5.55 -40.89 23.01
C TYR A 148 5.13 -39.54 22.34
N ASN A 149 5.35 -38.39 23.00
CA ASN A 149 5.46 -37.06 22.37
C ASN A 149 6.93 -36.72 22.08
N ASP A 150 7.23 -35.92 21.05
CA ASP A 150 8.04 -34.70 21.22
C ASP A 150 8.11 -33.79 19.96
N TYR A 151 8.39 -32.50 20.18
CA TYR A 151 8.67 -31.39 19.25
C TYR A 151 7.71 -31.12 18.06
N HIS A 152 6.96 -30.03 18.16
CA HIS A 152 6.18 -29.44 17.05
C HIS A 152 7.00 -28.40 16.26
N THR A 153 7.77 -28.84 15.27
CA THR A 153 8.37 -27.98 14.24
C THR A 153 7.35 -27.55 13.17
N VAL A 154 7.44 -26.29 12.71
CA VAL A 154 6.46 -25.67 11.81
C VAL A 154 6.92 -25.76 10.35
N TYR A 155 6.70 -26.92 9.75
CA TYR A 155 7.10 -27.18 8.35
C TYR A 155 6.33 -26.37 7.30
N SER A 156 7.03 -25.95 6.25
CA SER A 156 6.54 -25.16 5.10
C SER A 156 6.26 -26.05 3.87
N TYR A 157 5.56 -25.50 2.86
CA TYR A 157 5.05 -26.26 1.71
C TYR A 157 5.03 -25.39 0.43
N THR A 158 5.16 -26.00 -0.75
CA THR A 158 5.10 -25.47 -2.14
C THR A 158 3.76 -25.70 -2.90
N THR A 159 3.09 -24.68 -3.44
CA THR A 159 2.25 -24.78 -4.66
C THR A 159 2.41 -23.46 -5.42
N THR A 160 2.54 -23.50 -6.75
CA THR A 160 2.62 -22.29 -7.58
C THR A 160 1.57 -22.29 -8.67
N GLY A 161 0.92 -21.15 -8.87
CA GLY A 161 0.13 -20.89 -10.08
C GLY A 161 0.97 -20.10 -11.09
N SER A 162 1.04 -20.61 -12.32
CA SER A 162 1.93 -20.19 -13.43
C SER A 162 1.84 -18.73 -13.93
N ASN A 163 1.10 -17.84 -13.26
CA ASN A 163 0.60 -16.59 -13.85
C ASN A 163 0.83 -15.31 -13.04
N GLY A 164 1.66 -15.32 -11.99
CA GLY A 164 2.09 -14.12 -11.25
C GLY A 164 0.98 -13.29 -10.56
N LYS A 165 -0.28 -13.71 -10.61
CA LYS A 165 -1.43 -13.04 -10.00
C LYS A 165 -1.38 -13.21 -8.48
N ARG A 166 -1.98 -12.25 -7.74
CA ARG A 166 -2.14 -12.32 -6.28
C ARG A 166 -2.90 -13.59 -5.87
N VAL A 167 -2.15 -14.63 -5.51
CA VAL A 167 -2.63 -15.80 -4.77
C VAL A 167 -3.23 -15.31 -3.44
N SER A 168 -4.41 -15.80 -3.07
CA SER A 168 -5.02 -15.49 -1.77
C SER A 168 -4.07 -15.82 -0.62
N SER A 169 -4.12 -15.07 0.49
CA SER A 169 -3.47 -15.51 1.75
C SER A 169 -4.16 -16.71 2.40
N ALA A 170 -5.17 -17.29 1.75
CA ALA A 170 -5.75 -18.59 2.09
C ALA A 170 -5.19 -19.74 1.23
N ASN A 171 -4.40 -19.42 0.18
CA ASN A 171 -3.75 -20.37 -0.75
C ASN A 171 -2.23 -20.37 -0.63
N THR A 172 -1.67 -19.63 0.34
CA THR A 172 -0.33 -19.92 0.83
C THR A 172 -0.35 -21.29 1.48
N ASN A 173 0.71 -22.07 1.28
CA ASN A 173 0.68 -23.47 1.68
C ASN A 173 0.71 -23.65 3.20
N SER A 174 1.27 -22.67 3.91
CA SER A 174 1.10 -22.45 5.36
C SER A 174 -0.38 -22.38 5.76
N ALA A 175 -1.18 -21.52 5.12
CA ALA A 175 -2.60 -21.35 5.42
C ALA A 175 -3.42 -22.61 5.05
N VAL A 176 -3.08 -23.22 3.91
CA VAL A 176 -3.65 -24.46 3.36
C VAL A 176 -3.39 -25.65 4.27
N ARG A 177 -2.13 -25.92 4.63
CA ARG A 177 -1.76 -27.01 5.54
C ARG A 177 -2.35 -26.78 6.92
N ALA A 178 -2.32 -25.55 7.44
CA ALA A 178 -3.00 -25.23 8.69
C ALA A 178 -4.51 -25.48 8.60
N LYS A 179 -5.18 -25.16 7.48
CA LYS A 179 -6.59 -25.52 7.24
C LYS A 179 -6.78 -27.03 7.23
N LYS A 180 -5.96 -27.77 6.50
CA LYS A 180 -6.08 -29.22 6.39
C LYS A 180 -5.87 -29.92 7.74
N VAL A 181 -4.79 -29.61 8.46
CA VAL A 181 -4.52 -30.16 9.80
C VAL A 181 -5.72 -29.94 10.73
N ARG A 182 -6.35 -28.75 10.68
CA ARG A 182 -7.61 -28.50 11.41
C ARG A 182 -8.78 -29.37 10.94
N MET A 183 -8.93 -29.59 9.64
CA MET A 183 -9.96 -30.46 9.08
C MET A 183 -9.74 -31.93 9.41
N ASP A 184 -8.50 -32.39 9.58
CA ASP A 184 -8.20 -33.79 9.89
C ASP A 184 -8.28 -34.08 11.40
N MET A 185 -8.00 -33.08 12.24
CA MET A 185 -8.27 -33.12 13.69
C MET A 185 -9.76 -33.22 14.02
N VAL A 186 -10.65 -32.76 13.14
CA VAL A 186 -12.11 -32.68 13.40
C VAL A 186 -12.89 -33.63 12.51
N GLN A 187 -13.14 -34.84 13.02
CA GLN A 187 -13.95 -35.87 12.33
C GLN A 187 -15.39 -35.97 12.85
N SER A 188 -15.75 -35.22 13.89
CA SER A 188 -17.10 -35.15 14.45
C SER A 188 -17.83 -33.88 14.03
N SER A 189 -19.16 -33.94 14.00
CA SER A 189 -19.99 -32.75 13.76
C SER A 189 -19.93 -31.81 14.95
N GLY A 190 -19.53 -30.57 14.70
CA GLY A 190 -19.46 -29.51 15.70
C GLY A 190 -18.07 -28.91 15.84
N PHE A 191 -17.82 -28.24 16.97
CA PHE A 191 -16.58 -27.51 17.27
C PHE A 191 -15.66 -28.29 18.21
N LEU A 192 -14.45 -28.60 17.73
CA LEU A 192 -13.38 -29.15 18.57
C LEU A 192 -12.35 -28.05 18.92
N GLU A 193 -11.81 -28.08 20.14
CA GLU A 193 -10.60 -27.32 20.46
C GLU A 193 -9.39 -27.95 19.74
N ILE A 194 -8.73 -27.17 18.89
CA ILE A 194 -7.63 -27.64 18.02
C ILE A 194 -6.24 -27.19 18.50
N SER A 195 -6.17 -26.11 19.29
CA SER A 195 -4.91 -25.60 19.83
C SER A 195 -5.15 -24.51 20.87
N SER A 196 -4.13 -24.26 21.70
CA SER A 196 -4.08 -23.10 22.59
C SER A 196 -2.66 -22.53 22.63
N SER A 197 -2.50 -21.27 23.03
CA SER A 197 -1.22 -20.56 23.08
C SER A 197 -1.16 -19.59 24.26
N ALA A 198 0.07 -19.22 24.66
CA ALA A 198 0.37 -18.27 25.73
C ALA A 198 -0.40 -18.57 27.02
N ASN A 199 -0.13 -19.72 27.65
CA ASN A 199 -0.82 -20.15 28.88
C ASN A 199 -2.36 -20.16 28.75
N ARG A 200 -2.86 -20.66 27.60
CA ARG A 200 -4.27 -20.67 27.20
C ARG A 200 -4.94 -19.29 27.13
N LYS A 201 -4.17 -18.20 27.00
CA LYS A 201 -4.70 -16.86 26.66
C LYS A 201 -5.32 -16.80 25.28
N ILE A 202 -4.94 -17.70 24.38
CA ILE A 202 -5.60 -17.90 23.09
C ILE A 202 -6.00 -19.36 22.98
N VAL A 203 -7.24 -19.61 22.54
CA VAL A 203 -7.80 -20.94 22.30
C VAL A 203 -8.51 -20.93 20.95
N TRP A 204 -8.16 -21.86 20.07
CA TRP A 204 -8.80 -21.99 18.77
C TRP A 204 -9.71 -23.21 18.74
N HIS A 205 -10.91 -23.04 18.21
CA HIS A 205 -11.88 -24.10 17.96
C HIS A 205 -12.21 -24.15 16.47
N TYR A 206 -12.39 -25.34 15.90
CA TYR A 206 -12.73 -25.51 14.49
C TYR A 206 -13.94 -26.43 14.31
N ALA A 207 -14.83 -26.06 13.38
CA ALA A 207 -15.95 -26.88 12.96
C ALA A 207 -15.87 -27.17 11.45
N LYS A 208 -15.84 -28.45 11.08
CA LYS A 208 -15.76 -28.94 9.69
C LYS A 208 -17.17 -29.08 9.10
N ASN A 209 -17.33 -28.76 7.81
CA ASN A 209 -18.59 -28.96 7.09
C ASN A 209 -18.79 -30.42 6.64
N ILE A 210 -18.94 -31.33 7.61
CA ILE A 210 -19.08 -32.77 7.34
C ILE A 210 -20.34 -33.08 6.51
N ASN A 211 -21.42 -32.31 6.71
CA ASN A 211 -22.69 -32.48 6.01
C ASN A 211 -22.70 -31.89 4.57
N ASN A 212 -21.53 -31.46 4.05
CA ASN A 212 -21.35 -30.88 2.72
C ASN A 212 -22.37 -29.78 2.36
N VAL A 213 -22.71 -28.92 3.33
CA VAL A 213 -23.70 -27.85 3.14
C VAL A 213 -23.15 -26.82 2.16
N GLN A 214 -23.80 -26.66 1.01
CA GLN A 214 -23.37 -25.76 -0.07
C GLN A 214 -23.85 -24.30 0.08
N ILE A 215 -24.71 -24.01 1.06
CA ILE A 215 -25.27 -22.67 1.30
C ILE A 215 -24.70 -22.10 2.60
N TYR A 216 -23.91 -21.03 2.48
CA TYR A 216 -23.24 -20.37 3.62
C TYR A 216 -24.16 -20.02 4.77
N SER A 217 -25.34 -19.44 4.49
CA SER A 217 -26.29 -19.09 5.55
C SER A 217 -26.80 -20.34 6.29
N LYS A 218 -27.08 -21.45 5.58
CA LYS A 218 -27.49 -22.71 6.22
C LYS A 218 -26.36 -23.30 7.08
N PHE A 219 -25.13 -23.34 6.58
CA PHE A 219 -23.97 -23.84 7.30
C PHE A 219 -23.70 -23.05 8.59
N LEU A 220 -23.65 -21.72 8.49
CA LEU A 220 -23.44 -20.84 9.65
C LEU A 220 -24.57 -20.99 10.69
N GLN A 221 -25.83 -21.09 10.26
CA GLN A 221 -26.95 -21.28 11.20
C GLN A 221 -26.93 -22.66 11.88
N SER A 222 -26.51 -23.74 11.20
CA SER A 222 -26.40 -25.06 11.85
C SER A 222 -25.38 -25.10 13.00
N LEU A 223 -24.31 -24.30 12.92
CA LEU A 223 -23.27 -24.23 13.95
C LEU A 223 -23.62 -23.31 15.13
N LYS A 224 -24.63 -22.45 14.99
CA LYS A 224 -24.98 -21.41 15.95
C LYS A 224 -25.31 -21.91 17.37
N PRO A 225 -26.06 -23.01 17.59
CA PRO A 225 -26.43 -23.44 18.95
C PRO A 225 -25.21 -23.87 19.80
N GLU A 226 -24.29 -24.62 19.19
CA GLU A 226 -23.07 -25.08 19.85
C GLU A 226 -22.08 -23.94 20.07
N LEU A 227 -21.96 -23.04 19.09
CA LEU A 227 -21.11 -21.87 19.20
C LEU A 227 -21.57 -20.93 20.33
N ILE A 228 -22.89 -20.81 20.56
CA ILE A 228 -23.44 -20.16 21.76
C ILE A 228 -22.97 -20.89 23.04
N LYS A 229 -22.97 -22.22 23.08
CA LYS A 229 -22.52 -23.01 24.24
C LYS A 229 -21.03 -22.78 24.55
N ILE A 230 -20.15 -22.82 23.55
CA ILE A 230 -18.70 -22.60 23.71
C ILE A 230 -18.40 -21.18 24.19
N LEU A 231 -19.04 -20.18 23.58
CA LEU A 231 -18.86 -18.79 24.01
C LEU A 231 -19.40 -18.56 25.43
N LYS A 232 -20.57 -19.11 25.80
CA LYS A 232 -21.07 -19.06 27.19
C LYS A 232 -20.05 -19.62 28.19
N ASN A 233 -19.54 -20.83 27.95
CA ASN A 233 -18.60 -21.51 28.84
C ASN A 233 -17.25 -20.76 28.95
N SER A 234 -16.83 -20.09 27.88
CA SER A 234 -15.61 -19.27 27.87
C SER A 234 -15.80 -17.98 28.68
N ILE A 235 -16.94 -17.31 28.48
CA ILE A 235 -17.32 -16.05 29.14
C ILE A 235 -17.50 -16.21 30.64
N GLN A 236 -18.00 -17.36 31.11
CA GLN A 236 -18.14 -17.65 32.54
C GLN A 236 -16.81 -17.60 33.32
N LYS A 237 -15.67 -17.81 32.65
CA LYS A 237 -14.34 -17.79 33.28
C LYS A 237 -13.72 -16.40 33.29
N HIS A 238 -13.90 -15.64 32.22
CA HIS A 238 -13.42 -14.27 32.05
C HIS A 238 -14.06 -13.66 30.79
N ALA A 239 -14.02 -12.33 30.66
CA ALA A 239 -14.36 -11.68 29.40
C ALA A 239 -13.44 -12.16 28.26
N ILE A 240 -13.96 -12.14 27.03
CA ILE A 240 -13.25 -12.61 25.85
C ILE A 240 -13.33 -11.62 24.70
N LYS A 241 -12.35 -11.69 23.81
CA LYS A 241 -12.54 -11.32 22.40
C LYS A 241 -12.66 -12.60 21.60
N PHE A 242 -13.43 -12.60 20.52
CA PHE A 242 -13.43 -13.70 19.57
C PHE A 242 -13.47 -13.19 18.14
N ASN A 243 -13.00 -14.00 17.19
CA ASN A 243 -13.26 -13.74 15.78
C ASN A 243 -13.47 -15.04 15.00
N PHE A 244 -14.04 -14.89 13.80
CA PHE A 244 -14.28 -15.97 12.87
C PHE A 244 -13.34 -15.90 11.67
N LYS A 245 -12.96 -17.07 11.18
CA LYS A 245 -12.40 -17.29 9.84
C LYS A 245 -13.21 -18.42 9.18
N LEU A 246 -14.06 -18.07 8.24
CA LEU A 246 -14.90 -18.98 7.46
C LEU A 246 -14.13 -19.42 6.22
N GLU A 247 -13.84 -20.71 6.10
CA GLU A 247 -12.99 -21.29 5.06
C GLU A 247 -13.87 -22.01 4.00
N ALA A 248 -13.62 -21.72 2.73
CA ALA A 248 -14.32 -22.30 1.58
C ALA A 248 -13.39 -22.46 0.38
N THR A 249 -13.70 -23.38 -0.53
CA THR A 249 -12.93 -23.66 -1.75
C THR A 249 -13.76 -23.26 -2.98
N TYR A 250 -13.13 -22.56 -3.93
CA TYR A 250 -13.75 -22.05 -5.16
C TYR A 250 -13.00 -22.54 -6.39
N ASN A 251 -13.66 -23.04 -7.43
CA ASN A 251 -13.02 -23.43 -8.69
C ASN A 251 -13.44 -22.52 -9.84
N ARG A 252 -12.89 -22.73 -11.05
CA ARG A 252 -13.48 -22.20 -12.29
C ARG A 252 -14.14 -23.35 -13.05
N PRO A 253 -15.40 -23.21 -13.50
CA PRO A 253 -16.00 -24.22 -14.37
C PRO A 253 -15.15 -24.41 -15.63
N ASN A 254 -15.04 -25.65 -16.08
CA ASN A 254 -14.41 -26.06 -17.35
C ASN A 254 -12.91 -25.72 -17.48
N VAL A 255 -12.20 -25.49 -16.38
CA VAL A 255 -10.74 -25.36 -16.36
C VAL A 255 -10.15 -26.24 -15.26
N LEU A 256 -9.37 -27.25 -15.66
CA LEU A 256 -8.68 -28.18 -14.75
C LEU A 256 -7.73 -27.43 -13.79
N ASN A 257 -7.55 -27.97 -12.58
CA ASN A 257 -6.62 -27.48 -11.56
C ASN A 257 -6.83 -26.01 -11.14
N THR A 258 -8.09 -25.54 -11.07
CA THR A 258 -8.42 -24.14 -10.70
C THR A 258 -9.00 -23.93 -9.30
N SER A 259 -8.99 -24.95 -8.44
CA SER A 259 -9.46 -24.86 -7.06
C SER A 259 -8.62 -23.87 -6.23
N GLU A 260 -9.30 -22.93 -5.60
CA GLU A 260 -8.74 -21.79 -4.87
C GLU A 260 -9.46 -21.64 -3.52
N ASN A 261 -8.73 -21.89 -2.43
CA ASN A 261 -9.19 -21.65 -1.06
C ASN A 261 -9.43 -20.15 -0.81
N ARG A 262 -10.48 -19.83 -0.06
CA ARG A 262 -10.81 -18.48 0.37
C ARG A 262 -11.22 -18.52 1.84
N ALA A 263 -10.80 -17.48 2.56
CA ALA A 263 -11.09 -17.32 3.97
C ALA A 263 -11.67 -15.93 4.22
N PHE A 264 -12.93 -15.87 4.63
CA PHE A 264 -13.61 -14.64 5.05
C PHE A 264 -13.41 -14.46 6.56
N LYS A 265 -13.08 -13.25 7.02
CA LYS A 265 -12.62 -13.01 8.39
C LYS A 265 -13.40 -11.88 9.06
N THR A 266 -13.86 -12.11 10.29
CA THR A 266 -14.26 -11.00 11.16
C THR A 266 -13.05 -10.43 11.89
N THR A 267 -13.09 -9.13 12.19
CA THR A 267 -12.28 -8.54 13.25
C THR A 267 -12.74 -9.06 14.61
N ALA A 268 -11.85 -9.08 15.60
CA ALA A 268 -12.18 -9.38 16.99
C ALA A 268 -13.40 -8.60 17.48
N ILE A 269 -14.32 -9.32 18.12
CA ILE A 269 -15.54 -8.84 18.73
C ILE A 269 -15.44 -9.11 20.23
N GLU A 270 -15.73 -8.09 21.03
CA GLU A 270 -15.68 -8.18 22.49
C GLU A 270 -16.96 -8.84 23.03
N MET A 271 -16.82 -9.70 24.04
CA MET A 271 -17.92 -10.38 24.72
C MET A 271 -17.70 -10.48 26.23
N PHE A 272 -18.83 -10.46 26.93
CA PHE A 272 -18.97 -10.25 28.37
C PHE A 272 -20.11 -11.12 28.90
N HIS A 273 -20.16 -11.28 30.22
CA HIS A 273 -21.14 -12.12 30.92
C HIS A 273 -22.58 -11.90 30.43
N ASP A 274 -23.00 -10.64 30.33
CA ASP A 274 -24.40 -10.30 30.02
C ASP A 274 -24.61 -10.01 28.51
N SER A 275 -23.72 -10.48 27.64
CA SER A 275 -23.82 -10.26 26.19
C SER A 275 -24.95 -11.06 25.55
N ASN A 276 -25.74 -10.46 24.65
CA ASN A 276 -26.63 -11.23 23.78
C ASN A 276 -25.80 -11.94 22.70
N ILE A 277 -25.35 -13.14 23.04
CA ILE A 277 -24.45 -13.96 22.23
C ILE A 277 -25.05 -14.25 20.85
N ALA A 278 -26.34 -14.63 20.80
CA ALA A 278 -27.01 -14.99 19.54
C ALA A 278 -27.04 -13.82 18.55
N GLU A 279 -27.33 -12.61 19.02
CA GLU A 279 -27.37 -11.39 18.19
C GLU A 279 -25.97 -10.95 17.71
N ILE A 280 -24.95 -11.12 18.57
CA ILE A 280 -23.56 -10.82 18.22
C ILE A 280 -23.05 -11.77 17.12
N ILE A 281 -23.42 -13.05 17.20
CA ILE A 281 -23.10 -14.07 16.18
C ILE A 281 -23.75 -13.70 14.85
N GLU A 282 -25.03 -13.33 14.83
CA GLU A 282 -25.71 -12.89 13.59
C GLU A 282 -25.00 -11.70 12.93
N ARG A 283 -24.63 -10.68 13.72
CA ARG A 283 -23.88 -9.53 13.21
C ARG A 283 -22.48 -9.91 12.71
N ALA A 284 -21.88 -10.99 13.22
CA ALA A 284 -20.63 -11.54 12.70
C ALA A 284 -20.83 -12.33 11.41
N TYR A 285 -21.89 -13.14 11.31
CA TYR A 285 -22.26 -13.89 10.09
C TYR A 285 -22.60 -12.96 8.92
N LEU A 286 -23.36 -11.90 9.15
CA LEU A 286 -23.65 -10.89 8.12
C LEU A 286 -22.37 -10.24 7.54
N LYS A 287 -21.33 -10.02 8.37
CA LYS A 287 -20.04 -9.51 7.88
C LYS A 287 -19.33 -10.51 6.95
N LEU A 288 -19.32 -11.80 7.32
CA LEU A 288 -18.72 -12.86 6.51
C LEU A 288 -19.45 -13.00 5.16
N LEU A 289 -20.78 -12.96 5.17
CA LEU A 289 -21.60 -13.02 3.95
C LEU A 289 -21.36 -11.80 3.03
N ASN A 290 -21.25 -10.59 3.60
CA ASN A 290 -20.93 -9.39 2.82
C ASN A 290 -19.53 -9.45 2.20
N GLU A 291 -18.52 -9.95 2.92
CA GLU A 291 -17.16 -10.15 2.39
C GLU A 291 -17.13 -11.18 1.25
N LYS A 292 -17.92 -12.26 1.38
CA LYS A 292 -18.14 -13.27 0.34
C LYS A 292 -18.86 -12.71 -0.88
N ASP A 293 -19.84 -11.81 -0.71
CA ASP A 293 -20.53 -11.13 -1.80
C ASP A 293 -19.61 -10.13 -2.53
N GLU A 294 -18.79 -9.36 -1.81
CA GLU A 294 -17.75 -8.52 -2.40
C GLU A 294 -16.74 -9.34 -3.21
N TYR A 295 -16.30 -10.48 -2.69
CA TYR A 295 -15.41 -11.39 -3.41
C TYR A 295 -16.05 -11.94 -4.69
N SER A 296 -17.29 -12.44 -4.57
CA SER A 296 -18.04 -13.03 -5.70
C SER A 296 -18.28 -12.00 -6.81
N GLY A 297 -18.49 -10.73 -6.47
CA GLY A 297 -18.63 -9.64 -7.45
C GLY A 297 -17.31 -9.23 -8.12
N ARG A 298 -16.16 -9.40 -7.45
CA ARG A 298 -14.82 -9.08 -8.00
C ARG A 298 -14.20 -10.23 -8.79
N GLY A 299 -14.61 -11.47 -8.53
CA GLY A 299 -14.06 -12.68 -9.14
C GLY A 299 -14.49 -12.88 -10.60
N SER A 300 -13.52 -13.00 -11.51
CA SER A 300 -13.75 -13.10 -12.95
C SER A 300 -14.05 -14.54 -13.42
N GLY A 301 -15.05 -15.20 -12.83
CA GLY A 301 -15.53 -16.54 -13.23
C GLY A 301 -15.20 -17.69 -12.27
N PHE A 302 -15.17 -17.43 -10.96
CA PHE A 302 -15.03 -18.47 -9.93
C PHE A 302 -16.40 -18.88 -9.35
N THR A 303 -16.63 -20.19 -9.23
CA THR A 303 -17.79 -20.83 -8.59
C THR A 303 -17.41 -21.43 -7.24
N LEU A 304 -18.39 -21.61 -6.35
CA LEU A 304 -18.16 -22.31 -5.07
C LEU A 304 -18.06 -23.82 -5.33
N GLU A 305 -17.01 -24.45 -4.81
CA GLU A 305 -16.82 -25.92 -4.85
C GLU A 305 -17.24 -26.55 -3.51
N SER A 306 -16.76 -26.00 -2.40
CA SER A 306 -17.12 -26.44 -1.05
C SER A 306 -17.08 -25.30 -0.05
N ILE A 307 -17.90 -25.40 1.00
CA ILE A 307 -17.64 -24.72 2.27
C ILE A 307 -16.89 -25.73 3.13
N ASP A 308 -15.75 -25.36 3.70
CA ASP A 308 -14.86 -26.34 4.35
C ASP A 308 -15.05 -26.37 5.87
N GLY A 309 -15.22 -25.18 6.47
CA GLY A 309 -15.43 -25.06 7.91
C GLY A 309 -15.40 -23.63 8.45
N LEU A 310 -15.57 -23.54 9.77
CA LEU A 310 -15.55 -22.30 10.52
C LEU A 310 -14.53 -22.41 11.66
N LEU A 311 -13.50 -21.57 11.63
CA LEU A 311 -12.55 -21.38 12.71
C LEU A 311 -13.04 -20.27 13.64
N LEU A 312 -13.14 -20.57 14.93
CA LEU A 312 -13.40 -19.65 16.04
C LEU A 312 -12.10 -19.49 16.84
N ALA A 313 -11.51 -18.30 16.86
CA ALA A 313 -10.46 -17.97 17.82
C ALA A 313 -11.06 -17.23 19.02
N VAL A 314 -10.73 -17.66 20.23
CA VAL A 314 -11.12 -17.05 21.50
C VAL A 314 -9.86 -16.52 22.20
N TYR A 315 -9.92 -15.26 22.61
CA TYR A 315 -8.82 -14.54 23.25
C TYR A 315 -9.24 -14.15 24.67
N LYS A 316 -8.42 -14.47 25.68
CA LYS A 316 -8.55 -13.95 27.04
C LYS A 316 -8.36 -12.43 27.00
N TYR A 317 -9.44 -11.72 27.31
CA TYR A 317 -9.50 -10.27 27.24
C TYR A 317 -9.69 -9.72 28.65
N SER A 318 -8.71 -8.95 29.13
CA SER A 318 -8.94 -8.05 30.26
C SER A 318 -9.54 -6.79 29.67
N PRO A 319 -10.84 -6.50 29.89
CA PRO A 319 -11.46 -5.43 29.14
C PRO A 319 -10.94 -4.06 29.55
N MET A 320 -10.87 -3.14 28.59
CA MET A 320 -10.90 -1.72 28.90
C MET A 320 -12.33 -1.31 29.26
N SER A 321 -12.92 -2.00 30.23
CA SER A 321 -14.23 -1.72 30.79
C SER A 321 -14.10 -0.68 31.89
N GLY A 322 -15.00 0.31 31.86
CA GLY A 322 -14.96 1.44 32.76
C GLY A 322 -15.20 1.02 34.22
N SER A 323 -14.12 0.80 34.97
CA SER A 323 -14.14 0.27 36.33
C SER A 323 -14.35 1.41 37.34
N SER A 324 -13.33 1.72 38.12
CA SER A 324 -13.32 2.78 39.13
C SER A 324 -12.78 4.10 38.56
N TYR A 325 -12.76 5.14 39.40
CA TYR A 325 -12.23 6.45 39.04
C TYR A 325 -10.75 6.41 38.62
N ILE A 326 -10.45 6.87 37.40
CA ILE A 326 -9.09 7.18 36.96
C ILE A 326 -8.90 8.71 36.95
N LYS A 327 -7.81 9.18 37.54
CA LYS A 327 -7.45 10.60 37.50
C LYS A 327 -7.09 11.01 36.07
N LEU A 328 -7.79 12.00 35.53
CA LEU A 328 -7.49 12.54 34.20
C LEU A 328 -6.03 13.01 34.10
N PRO A 329 -5.35 12.80 32.96
CA PRO A 329 -4.08 13.46 32.69
C PRO A 329 -4.25 14.98 32.78
N VAL A 330 -3.31 15.65 33.46
CA VAL A 330 -3.34 17.09 33.73
C VAL A 330 -3.60 17.93 32.47
N CYS A 331 -3.00 17.55 31.33
CA CYS A 331 -3.18 18.24 30.06
C CYS A 331 -4.57 18.07 29.41
N ILE A 332 -5.38 17.11 29.85
CA ILE A 332 -6.79 16.93 29.46
C ILE A 332 -7.70 17.71 30.42
N GLU A 333 -7.48 17.56 31.73
CA GLU A 333 -8.23 18.26 32.79
C GLU A 333 -8.21 19.78 32.61
N TRP A 334 -7.03 20.36 32.33
CA TRP A 334 -6.87 21.80 32.09
C TRP A 334 -7.69 22.36 30.92
N LYS A 335 -8.15 21.51 29.98
CA LYS A 335 -8.97 21.96 28.84
C LYS A 335 -10.41 22.31 29.24
N ARG A 336 -10.87 21.88 30.43
CA ARG A 336 -12.23 22.11 30.96
C ARG A 336 -13.34 21.81 29.93
N GLY A 337 -13.17 20.72 29.18
CA GLY A 337 -14.11 20.18 28.19
C GLY A 337 -14.69 18.82 28.57
N THR A 338 -14.37 18.33 29.77
CA THR A 338 -14.73 17.02 30.30
C THR A 338 -15.26 17.13 31.73
N ILE A 339 -16.08 16.17 32.15
CA ILE A 339 -16.51 15.94 33.53
C ILE A 339 -16.11 14.51 33.88
N ASN A 340 -15.24 14.37 34.89
CA ASN A 340 -14.70 13.10 35.37
C ASN A 340 -15.51 12.65 36.59
N PRO A 341 -16.49 11.75 36.47
CA PRO A 341 -17.29 11.31 37.60
C PRO A 341 -16.42 10.48 38.56
N GLN A 342 -16.43 10.81 39.86
CA GLN A 342 -15.75 9.97 40.85
C GLN A 342 -16.66 8.81 41.25
N ASN A 343 -16.16 7.57 41.10
CA ASN A 343 -16.85 6.35 41.50
C ASN A 343 -15.88 5.32 42.11
N ALA A 344 -16.31 4.70 43.20
CA ALA A 344 -15.63 3.56 43.83
C ALA A 344 -16.14 2.18 43.31
N ASP A 345 -17.29 2.16 42.64
CA ASP A 345 -17.91 0.97 42.07
C ASP A 345 -17.40 0.69 40.63
N GLN A 346 -18.18 -0.08 39.85
CA GLN A 346 -17.90 -0.40 38.44
C GLN A 346 -18.87 0.33 37.47
N LYS A 347 -19.58 1.38 37.90
CA LYS A 347 -20.68 2.01 37.14
C LYS A 347 -20.29 3.30 36.41
N CYS A 348 -19.01 3.58 36.16
CA CYS A 348 -18.59 4.88 35.62
C CYS A 348 -19.23 5.27 34.27
N PHE A 349 -19.62 4.30 33.42
CA PHE A 349 -20.39 4.59 32.20
C PHE A 349 -21.76 5.24 32.51
N MET A 350 -22.49 4.68 33.49
CA MET A 350 -23.76 5.24 33.96
C MET A 350 -23.55 6.65 34.50
N TYR A 351 -22.55 6.86 35.36
CA TYR A 351 -22.25 8.19 35.89
C TYR A 351 -21.79 9.18 34.81
N ALA A 352 -21.10 8.74 33.76
CA ALA A 352 -20.73 9.59 32.64
C ALA A 352 -21.94 10.01 31.79
N ILE A 353 -22.93 9.13 31.58
CA ILE A 353 -24.21 9.51 30.96
C ILE A 353 -24.98 10.49 31.85
N LEU A 354 -25.10 10.19 33.15
CA LEU A 354 -25.85 11.01 34.10
C LEU A 354 -25.18 12.37 34.41
N ALA A 355 -23.86 12.49 34.23
CA ALA A 355 -23.10 13.74 34.42
C ALA A 355 -23.55 14.91 33.53
N ARG A 356 -24.30 14.65 32.45
CA ARG A 356 -24.97 15.70 31.65
C ARG A 356 -26.02 16.47 32.46
N HIS A 357 -26.69 15.81 33.40
CA HIS A 357 -27.81 16.37 34.17
C HIS A 357 -27.39 17.00 35.50
N VAL A 358 -26.24 16.62 36.05
CA VAL A 358 -25.77 17.12 37.36
C VAL A 358 -25.19 18.54 37.24
N THR A 359 -26.02 19.53 37.57
CA THR A 359 -25.67 20.95 37.66
C THR A 359 -25.29 21.32 39.09
N GLY A 360 -24.05 21.77 39.32
CA GLY A 360 -23.55 22.11 40.66
C GLY A 360 -22.04 22.36 40.70
N SER A 361 -21.51 22.60 41.91
CA SER A 361 -20.06 22.78 42.14
C SER A 361 -19.29 21.45 42.00
N THR A 362 -17.96 21.50 42.02
CA THR A 362 -17.11 20.30 41.92
C THR A 362 -17.38 19.27 43.03
N VAL A 363 -17.79 19.74 44.22
CA VAL A 363 -18.14 18.89 45.38
C VAL A 363 -19.41 18.08 45.08
N CYS A 364 -20.36 18.64 44.33
CA CYS A 364 -21.62 17.98 43.97
C CYS A 364 -21.47 16.84 42.95
N ARG A 365 -20.25 16.54 42.47
CA ARG A 365 -19.95 15.54 41.44
C ARG A 365 -19.23 14.30 41.97
N ILE A 366 -19.06 14.22 43.29
CA ILE A 366 -18.52 13.08 44.03
C ILE A 366 -19.71 12.29 44.60
N GLU A 367 -19.68 10.97 44.40
CA GLU A 367 -20.53 9.89 44.95
C GLU A 367 -22.04 10.11 45.26
N GLY A 368 -22.82 9.10 44.84
CA GLY A 368 -24.07 8.75 45.51
C GLY A 368 -25.30 9.54 45.07
N ASN A 369 -25.66 10.60 45.79
CA ASN A 369 -27.05 11.05 45.84
C ASN A 369 -27.48 11.93 44.65
N ASN A 370 -26.59 12.75 44.10
CA ASN A 370 -26.95 13.67 43.00
C ASN A 370 -27.15 12.96 41.65
N TYR A 371 -26.46 11.84 41.42
CA TYR A 371 -26.64 11.05 40.19
C TYR A 371 -27.89 10.16 40.28
N LYS A 372 -28.22 9.60 41.46
CA LYS A 372 -29.43 8.78 41.68
C LYS A 372 -30.72 9.48 41.30
N GLN A 373 -30.83 10.79 41.55
CA GLN A 373 -31.98 11.64 41.14
C GLN A 373 -32.21 11.70 39.62
N HIS A 374 -31.31 11.12 38.82
CA HIS A 374 -31.38 11.09 37.36
C HIS A 374 -31.29 9.67 36.79
N GLU A 375 -31.18 8.63 37.61
CA GLU A 375 -31.02 7.23 37.18
C GLU A 375 -32.21 6.79 36.31
N ASP A 376 -33.44 7.16 36.70
CA ASP A 376 -34.69 6.88 35.96
C ASP A 376 -34.82 7.58 34.60
N LYS A 377 -33.92 8.53 34.25
CA LYS A 377 -33.98 9.23 32.95
C LYS A 377 -33.58 8.35 31.77
N TYR A 378 -32.87 7.26 32.00
CA TYR A 378 -32.42 6.35 30.94
C TYR A 378 -32.53 4.89 31.38
N ASN A 379 -32.93 4.04 30.45
CA ASN A 379 -33.01 2.61 30.68
C ASN A 379 -31.60 1.97 30.60
N PHE A 380 -31.02 1.67 31.75
CA PHE A 380 -29.73 0.95 31.88
C PHE A 380 -29.88 -0.58 32.02
N LYS A 381 -31.08 -1.13 31.84
CA LYS A 381 -31.32 -2.58 31.90
C LYS A 381 -30.44 -3.34 30.88
N ASP A 382 -30.03 -4.56 31.20
CA ASP A 382 -29.25 -5.46 30.34
C ASP A 382 -27.86 -4.94 29.90
N ILE A 383 -27.34 -3.90 30.58
CA ILE A 383 -25.99 -3.35 30.40
C ILE A 383 -25.03 -3.97 31.43
N THR A 384 -23.93 -4.53 30.94
CA THR A 384 -22.84 -5.03 31.80
C THR A 384 -22.17 -3.87 32.53
N PHE A 385 -21.84 -4.03 33.81
CA PHE A 385 -20.94 -3.14 34.55
C PHE A 385 -19.75 -3.94 35.09
N PRO A 386 -18.49 -3.53 34.82
CA PRO A 386 -18.07 -2.33 34.10
C PRO A 386 -18.35 -2.37 32.58
N THR A 387 -18.80 -1.25 32.01
CA THR A 387 -19.45 -1.25 30.68
C THR A 387 -18.45 -1.26 29.51
N PRO A 388 -18.59 -2.17 28.54
CA PRO A 388 -17.76 -2.22 27.35
C PRO A 388 -18.32 -1.43 26.16
N LEU A 389 -17.47 -1.13 25.17
CA LEU A 389 -17.87 -0.40 23.96
C LEU A 389 -18.96 -1.12 23.13
N SER A 390 -19.04 -2.45 23.22
CA SER A 390 -20.08 -3.25 22.56
C SER A 390 -21.49 -2.93 23.12
N ASP A 391 -21.59 -2.81 24.44
CA ASP A 391 -22.85 -2.69 25.18
C ASP A 391 -23.48 -1.30 25.09
N ILE A 392 -22.71 -0.30 24.66
CA ILE A 392 -23.22 1.01 24.27
C ILE A 392 -24.32 0.87 23.19
N SER A 393 -24.20 -0.13 22.31
CA SER A 393 -25.21 -0.43 21.29
C SER A 393 -26.46 -1.15 21.85
N LYS A 394 -26.41 -1.66 23.09
CA LYS A 394 -27.61 -2.07 23.85
C LYS A 394 -28.27 -0.84 24.46
N PHE A 395 -27.50 0.03 25.11
CA PHE A 395 -27.98 1.28 25.70
C PHE A 395 -28.75 2.15 24.69
N GLU A 396 -28.21 2.32 23.47
CA GLU A 396 -28.87 3.07 22.38
C GLU A 396 -30.15 2.41 21.82
N ARG A 397 -30.33 1.10 22.02
CA ARG A 397 -31.56 0.38 21.66
C ARG A 397 -32.62 0.48 22.76
N ASN A 398 -32.19 0.36 24.02
CA ASN A 398 -33.05 0.54 25.18
C ASN A 398 -33.53 1.99 25.33
N ASN A 399 -32.87 2.93 24.66
CA ASN A 399 -33.19 4.36 24.65
C ASN A 399 -33.22 4.88 23.21
N LEU A 400 -34.34 4.65 22.50
CA LEU A 400 -34.48 4.88 21.04
C LEU A 400 -33.95 6.22 20.52
N ASN A 401 -34.09 7.31 21.28
CA ASN A 401 -33.65 8.67 20.91
C ASN A 401 -32.20 9.01 21.30
N VAL A 402 -31.43 8.04 21.81
CA VAL A 402 -30.06 8.22 22.31
C VAL A 402 -29.02 7.72 21.30
N SER A 403 -27.88 8.42 21.23
CA SER A 403 -26.67 8.01 20.49
C SER A 403 -25.42 8.41 21.27
N VAL A 404 -24.34 7.62 21.17
CA VAL A 404 -23.13 7.76 21.98
C VAL A 404 -21.86 7.59 21.14
N ASN A 405 -21.08 8.66 21.03
CA ASN A 405 -19.70 8.60 20.54
C ASN A 405 -18.74 8.28 21.68
N VAL A 406 -17.67 7.54 21.37
CA VAL A 406 -16.56 7.31 22.30
C VAL A 406 -15.22 7.59 21.63
N TYR A 407 -14.35 8.28 22.36
CA TYR A 407 -12.99 8.62 21.94
C TYR A 407 -12.00 8.07 22.96
N GLY A 408 -10.80 7.69 22.50
CA GLY A 408 -9.70 7.24 23.35
C GLY A 408 -8.63 8.32 23.51
N ILE A 409 -7.67 8.09 24.40
CA ILE A 409 -6.44 8.88 24.49
C ILE A 409 -5.20 8.03 24.15
N GLU A 410 -4.27 8.57 23.36
CA GLU A 410 -2.96 7.98 23.13
C GLU A 410 -1.86 8.89 23.69
N LYS A 411 -0.89 8.26 24.40
CA LYS A 411 0.21 8.93 25.08
C LYS A 411 1.35 9.18 24.08
N LYS A 412 1.48 10.41 23.58
CA LYS A 412 2.64 10.84 22.78
C LYS A 412 3.78 11.30 23.68
N PHE A 413 4.91 10.61 23.59
CA PHE A 413 6.18 11.09 24.10
C PHE A 413 6.81 12.05 23.07
N GLN A 414 7.17 13.25 23.50
CA GLN A 414 7.84 14.24 22.66
C GLN A 414 9.05 14.80 23.42
N PRO A 415 10.27 14.31 23.18
CA PRO A 415 11.48 15.01 23.62
C PRO A 415 11.44 16.45 23.07
N PRO A 416 11.76 17.49 23.86
CA PRO A 416 12.34 17.48 25.21
C PRO A 416 11.33 17.73 26.36
N LYS A 417 10.02 17.49 26.15
CA LYS A 417 9.00 17.82 27.17
C LYS A 417 9.10 16.91 28.40
N LYS A 418 9.21 17.52 29.59
CA LYS A 418 9.25 16.84 30.90
C LYS A 418 8.00 16.01 31.24
N TYR A 419 6.88 16.24 30.55
CA TYR A 419 5.61 15.52 30.76
C TYR A 419 5.04 15.00 29.42
N PRO A 420 4.44 13.79 29.40
CA PRO A 420 3.82 13.23 28.21
C PRO A 420 2.59 14.05 27.79
N THR A 421 2.41 14.19 26.48
CA THR A 421 1.20 14.79 25.89
C THR A 421 0.22 13.69 25.48
N TYR A 422 -1.08 13.97 25.58
CA TYR A 422 -2.13 13.02 25.20
C TYR A 422 -2.94 13.56 24.03
N GLU A 423 -3.13 12.72 23.00
CA GLU A 423 -3.97 13.00 21.85
C GLU A 423 -5.25 12.18 21.92
N VAL A 424 -6.38 12.82 21.65
CA VAL A 424 -7.69 12.18 21.55
C VAL A 424 -7.83 11.58 20.14
N TYR A 425 -8.49 10.43 20.01
CA TYR A 425 -8.80 9.82 18.71
C TYR A 425 -10.16 9.07 18.75
N PRO A 426 -10.86 8.90 17.62
CA PRO A 426 -12.15 8.20 17.59
C PRO A 426 -12.00 6.69 17.81
N LEU A 427 -12.77 6.15 18.77
CA LEU A 427 -12.95 4.71 18.97
C LEU A 427 -14.26 4.24 18.32
N ARG A 428 -15.36 4.93 18.62
CA ARG A 428 -16.70 4.69 18.12
C ARG A 428 -17.34 6.03 17.79
N VAL A 429 -17.77 6.23 16.55
CA VAL A 429 -18.53 7.41 16.15
C VAL A 429 -19.74 6.93 15.37
N VAL A 430 -20.93 7.43 15.70
CA VAL A 430 -22.17 7.08 15.01
C VAL A 430 -22.20 7.72 13.61
N GLU A 431 -22.99 7.16 12.69
CA GLU A 431 -23.24 7.79 11.38
C GLU A 431 -24.17 9.01 11.52
N GLU A 432 -25.17 8.91 12.39
CA GLU A 432 -26.14 9.98 12.66
C GLU A 432 -26.29 10.24 14.17
N GLU A 433 -26.24 11.51 14.57
CA GLU A 433 -26.43 11.93 15.97
C GLU A 433 -27.92 12.14 16.26
N LYS A 434 -28.50 11.26 17.08
CA LYS A 434 -29.89 11.40 17.56
C LYS A 434 -30.03 12.55 18.56
N THR A 435 -31.26 13.01 18.79
CA THR A 435 -31.59 14.16 19.67
C THR A 435 -30.94 14.12 21.05
N ASN A 436 -30.87 12.96 21.71
CA ASN A 436 -30.15 12.78 22.97
C ASN A 436 -28.74 12.20 22.74
N HIS A 437 -27.88 12.98 22.10
CA HIS A 437 -26.49 12.60 21.83
C HIS A 437 -25.55 12.76 23.06
N PHE A 438 -24.57 11.87 23.17
CA PHE A 438 -23.48 11.92 24.16
C PHE A 438 -22.11 11.70 23.50
N ASP A 439 -21.12 12.50 23.90
CA ASP A 439 -19.72 12.28 23.59
C ASP A 439 -19.01 11.82 24.89
N LEU A 440 -18.32 10.67 24.85
CA LEU A 440 -17.59 10.10 25.99
C LEU A 440 -16.10 9.93 25.68
N LEU A 441 -15.23 10.12 26.67
CA LEU A 441 -13.80 9.85 26.60
C LEU A 441 -13.47 8.62 27.46
N LEU A 442 -12.92 7.58 26.85
CA LEU A 442 -12.41 6.40 27.54
C LEU A 442 -10.92 6.62 27.86
N ILE A 443 -10.58 6.63 29.14
CA ILE A 443 -9.21 6.72 29.64
C ILE A 443 -8.79 5.40 30.28
N THR A 444 -7.48 5.10 30.28
CA THR A 444 -6.95 3.79 30.67
C THR A 444 -5.68 3.95 31.51
N ASP A 445 -5.55 3.16 32.57
CA ASP A 445 -4.33 3.06 33.38
C ASP A 445 -4.08 1.61 33.79
N GLY A 446 -2.97 1.03 33.33
CA GLY A 446 -2.74 -0.41 33.41
C GLY A 446 -3.86 -1.21 32.72
N ASP A 447 -4.49 -2.10 33.47
CA ASP A 447 -5.66 -2.89 33.05
C ASP A 447 -7.01 -2.22 33.41
N ASN A 448 -7.02 -1.08 34.11
CA ASN A 448 -8.24 -0.34 34.41
C ASN A 448 -8.59 0.65 33.29
N SER A 449 -9.87 0.92 33.09
CA SER A 449 -10.35 2.03 32.27
C SER A 449 -11.47 2.80 32.95
N HIS A 450 -11.84 3.97 32.42
CA HIS A 450 -12.87 4.84 33.01
C HIS A 450 -13.53 5.70 31.93
N TYR A 451 -14.86 5.88 31.99
CA TYR A 451 -15.59 6.78 31.11
C TYR A 451 -15.75 8.17 31.71
N VAL A 452 -15.40 9.16 30.90
CA VAL A 452 -15.46 10.58 31.23
C VAL A 452 -16.45 11.25 30.29
N TYR A 453 -17.38 12.04 30.81
CA TYR A 453 -18.33 12.76 29.97
C TYR A 453 -17.65 13.94 29.26
N ILE A 454 -17.79 14.06 27.95
CA ILE A 454 -17.28 15.21 27.19
C ILE A 454 -18.36 16.28 27.15
N SER A 455 -18.33 17.17 28.15
CA SER A 455 -19.27 18.30 28.25
C SER A 455 -19.03 19.38 27.18
N ASN A 456 -17.85 19.43 26.57
CA ASN A 456 -17.59 20.29 25.41
C ASN A 456 -16.49 19.70 24.51
N PHE A 457 -16.91 19.00 23.45
CA PHE A 457 -16.02 18.38 22.48
C PHE A 457 -15.00 19.39 21.92
N SER A 458 -15.46 20.53 21.40
CA SER A 458 -14.58 21.55 20.82
C SER A 458 -13.47 22.00 21.78
N ARG A 459 -13.74 22.21 23.09
CA ARG A 459 -12.69 22.55 24.08
C ARG A 459 -11.66 21.43 24.26
N LEU A 460 -12.10 20.17 24.29
CA LEU A 460 -11.24 19.00 24.50
C LEU A 460 -10.24 18.80 23.34
N ILE A 461 -10.67 18.99 22.08
CA ILE A 461 -9.81 18.73 20.91
C ILE A 461 -9.10 19.98 20.37
N ARG A 462 -9.56 21.19 20.69
CA ARG A 462 -9.00 22.45 20.18
C ARG A 462 -7.49 22.48 20.22
N SER A 463 -6.88 22.25 21.39
CA SER A 463 -5.43 22.36 21.57
C SER A 463 -4.60 21.33 20.79
N GLN A 464 -5.23 20.27 20.28
CA GLN A 464 -4.61 19.24 19.44
C GLN A 464 -4.66 19.60 17.95
N LYS A 465 -5.61 20.44 17.52
CA LYS A 465 -5.84 20.78 16.11
C LYS A 465 -5.59 22.24 15.74
N THR A 466 -5.77 23.19 16.66
CA THR A 466 -5.60 24.62 16.37
C THR A 466 -5.14 25.44 17.58
N ARG A 467 -4.26 26.43 17.31
CA ARG A 467 -3.80 27.42 18.30
C ARG A 467 -4.61 28.72 18.28
N HIS A 468 -5.53 28.89 17.31
CA HIS A 468 -6.36 30.09 17.22
C HIS A 468 -7.44 30.11 18.31
N ASN A 469 -7.89 31.30 18.70
CA ASN A 469 -8.87 31.52 19.79
C ASN A 469 -10.33 31.79 19.32
N GLY A 470 -10.60 31.86 18.00
CA GLY A 470 -11.96 32.10 17.46
C GLY A 470 -12.96 30.94 17.66
N ARG A 471 -14.25 31.12 17.38
CA ARG A 471 -15.19 29.98 17.37
C ARG A 471 -14.86 29.04 16.20
N ALA A 472 -14.78 27.74 16.49
CA ALA A 472 -14.57 26.69 15.50
C ALA A 472 -15.41 25.46 15.84
N VAL A 473 -16.00 24.86 14.79
CA VAL A 473 -16.68 23.58 14.84
C VAL A 473 -15.74 22.49 14.32
N PHE A 474 -15.96 21.25 14.74
CA PHE A 474 -15.07 20.13 14.43
C PHE A 474 -15.90 18.95 13.91
N CYS A 475 -15.42 18.29 12.86
CA CYS A 475 -15.97 17.01 12.45
C CYS A 475 -15.65 15.94 13.52
N LYS A 476 -16.66 15.33 14.14
CA LYS A 476 -16.42 14.32 15.18
C LYS A 476 -15.80 13.02 14.65
N ARG A 477 -15.91 12.73 13.35
CA ARG A 477 -15.32 11.53 12.70
C ARG A 477 -13.82 11.65 12.41
N CYS A 478 -13.32 12.86 12.12
CA CYS A 478 -11.94 13.09 11.67
C CYS A 478 -11.22 14.28 12.34
N PHE A 479 -11.89 15.00 13.22
CA PHE A 479 -11.40 16.16 13.97
C PHE A 479 -10.90 17.33 13.09
N THR A 480 -11.24 17.34 11.81
CA THR A 480 -11.03 18.51 10.93
C THR A 480 -11.84 19.68 11.46
N ASN A 481 -11.20 20.85 11.56
CA ASN A 481 -11.81 22.05 12.10
C ASN A 481 -12.28 22.98 10.99
N PHE A 482 -13.40 23.63 11.24
CA PHE A 482 -13.96 24.71 10.43
C PHE A 482 -14.14 25.88 11.39
N ASP A 483 -13.27 26.89 11.30
CA ASP A 483 -13.46 28.11 12.06
C ASP A 483 -14.54 28.98 11.41
N ASN A 484 -14.99 30.00 12.14
CA ASN A 484 -15.87 31.04 11.58
C ASN A 484 -15.05 32.19 10.95
N GLN A 485 -13.80 31.95 10.57
CA GLN A 485 -13.01 32.96 9.84
C GLN A 485 -13.46 32.93 8.38
N ASN A 486 -14.00 34.04 7.89
CA ASN A 486 -14.34 34.19 6.48
C ASN A 486 -13.04 34.38 5.67
N LEU A 487 -12.38 33.25 5.40
CA LEU A 487 -11.25 33.16 4.49
C LEU A 487 -11.81 33.16 3.07
N LYS A 488 -11.33 34.08 2.21
CA LYS A 488 -11.82 34.26 0.84
C LYS A 488 -11.88 32.90 0.13
N PHE A 489 -13.07 32.50 -0.31
CA PHE A 489 -13.38 31.26 -1.03
C PHE A 489 -13.22 29.91 -0.29
N LYS A 490 -12.70 29.89 0.94
CA LYS A 490 -12.71 28.68 1.78
C LYS A 490 -14.00 28.63 2.60
N MET A 491 -14.75 27.53 2.46
CA MET A 491 -15.95 27.31 3.29
C MET A 491 -15.61 27.31 4.78
N TYR A 492 -16.44 27.98 5.56
CA TYR A 492 -16.27 28.19 7.00
C TYR A 492 -17.51 27.77 7.81
N GLY A 493 -17.35 27.58 9.12
CA GLY A 493 -18.42 27.27 10.06
C GLY A 493 -19.21 25.98 9.76
N GLN A 494 -20.52 26.02 10.01
CA GLN A 494 -21.40 24.84 9.99
C GLN A 494 -21.62 24.28 8.59
N THR A 495 -21.87 25.13 7.58
CA THR A 495 -22.06 24.71 6.19
C THR A 495 -20.86 23.94 5.63
N ALA A 496 -19.65 24.37 6.00
CA ALA A 496 -18.41 23.68 5.63
C ALA A 496 -18.31 22.29 6.27
N LEU A 497 -18.70 22.17 7.55
CA LEU A 497 -18.77 20.90 8.25
C LEU A 497 -19.79 19.96 7.61
N ASP A 498 -20.95 20.46 7.19
CA ASP A 498 -22.00 19.63 6.61
C ASP A 498 -21.64 19.13 5.20
N GLN A 499 -21.03 19.96 4.34
CA GLN A 499 -20.42 19.48 3.10
C GLN A 499 -19.30 18.47 3.36
N HIS A 500 -18.43 18.73 4.34
CA HIS A 500 -17.37 17.83 4.72
C HIS A 500 -17.88 16.46 5.18
N LYS A 501 -19.02 16.40 5.90
CA LYS A 501 -19.64 15.13 6.33
C LYS A 501 -20.04 14.26 5.14
N LEU A 502 -20.53 14.83 4.04
CA LEU A 502 -20.92 14.06 2.84
C LEU A 502 -19.75 13.23 2.31
N VAL A 503 -18.55 13.80 2.29
CA VAL A 503 -17.34 13.11 1.82
C VAL A 503 -16.69 12.28 2.94
N CYS A 504 -16.54 12.84 4.14
CA CYS A 504 -15.90 12.15 5.26
C CYS A 504 -16.72 10.95 5.78
N GLY A 505 -18.04 10.94 5.58
CA GLY A 505 -18.92 9.82 5.91
C GLY A 505 -18.57 8.55 5.14
N MET A 506 -18.11 8.68 3.89
CA MET A 506 -17.67 7.56 3.04
C MET A 506 -16.43 6.82 3.58
N HIS A 507 -15.75 7.38 4.59
CA HIS A 507 -14.59 6.79 5.22
C HIS A 507 -14.87 6.40 6.68
N LYS A 508 -14.16 5.37 7.16
CA LYS A 508 -14.16 5.00 8.58
C LYS A 508 -13.65 6.18 9.43
N PRO A 509 -14.19 6.40 10.65
CA PRO A 509 -13.64 7.36 11.59
C PRO A 509 -12.17 7.08 11.91
N ILE A 510 -11.33 8.11 11.79
CA ILE A 510 -9.88 8.09 11.97
C ILE A 510 -9.42 9.43 12.55
N LEU A 511 -8.24 9.49 13.15
CA LEU A 511 -7.51 10.74 13.35
C LEU A 511 -6.55 10.94 12.15
N PRO A 512 -6.85 11.84 11.20
CA PRO A 512 -5.88 12.27 10.21
C PRO A 512 -4.76 13.06 10.89
N ASP A 513 -3.55 12.58 10.73
CA ASP A 513 -2.30 13.25 11.10
C ASP A 513 -1.80 13.98 9.84
N MET A 514 -2.21 15.24 9.72
CA MET A 514 -1.94 16.08 8.54
C MET A 514 -0.59 16.79 8.70
N PRO A 515 0.20 16.90 7.62
CA PRO A 515 1.37 17.77 7.56
C PRO A 515 1.04 19.22 7.92
N LYS A 516 2.01 19.96 8.43
CA LYS A 516 1.86 21.38 8.74
C LYS A 516 1.86 22.20 7.46
N GLU A 517 1.30 23.40 7.55
CA GLU A 517 1.41 24.40 6.49
C GLU A 517 2.89 24.73 6.21
N GLY A 518 3.31 24.57 4.95
CA GLY A 518 4.69 24.71 4.50
C GLY A 518 5.55 23.44 4.59
N ASP A 519 5.08 22.34 5.19
CA ASP A 519 5.80 21.06 5.15
C ASP A 519 5.92 20.57 3.69
N CYS A 520 7.13 20.17 3.30
CA CYS A 520 7.44 19.69 1.95
C CYS A 520 8.20 18.37 2.00
N ILE A 521 7.97 17.51 1.01
CA ILE A 521 8.87 16.42 0.66
C ILE A 521 10.01 17.01 -0.19
N GLU A 522 11.23 16.64 0.15
CA GLU A 522 12.47 16.94 -0.57
C GLU A 522 13.45 15.79 -0.27
N PHE A 523 14.48 15.59 -1.10
CA PHE A 523 15.48 14.54 -0.83
C PHE A 523 16.32 14.87 0.42
N LYS A 524 16.30 13.96 1.41
CA LYS A 524 17.02 14.10 2.69
C LYS A 524 17.97 12.94 2.99
N LEU A 525 17.86 11.82 2.28
CA LEU A 525 18.55 10.57 2.61
C LEU A 525 19.98 10.52 2.04
N TRP A 526 20.79 11.53 2.36
CA TRP A 526 22.16 11.67 1.86
C TRP A 526 23.07 10.49 2.22
N LYS A 527 22.86 9.84 3.37
CA LYS A 527 23.55 8.59 3.72
C LYS A 527 23.38 7.46 2.68
N ASN A 528 22.28 7.48 1.91
CA ASN A 528 22.03 6.47 0.87
C ASN A 528 22.87 6.72 -0.40
N THR A 529 23.61 7.84 -0.50
CA THR A 529 24.59 8.07 -1.58
C THR A 529 25.97 7.47 -1.27
N VAL A 530 26.14 6.85 -0.09
CA VAL A 530 27.35 6.13 0.29
C VAL A 530 27.08 4.62 0.15
N ARG A 531 27.97 3.89 -0.53
CA ARG A 531 27.85 2.44 -0.67
C ARG A 531 27.85 1.79 0.71
N HIS A 532 26.87 0.93 0.98
CA HIS A 532 26.76 0.19 2.22
C HIS A 532 28.00 -0.73 2.36
N PRO A 533 28.77 -0.63 3.47
CA PRO A 533 30.10 -1.24 3.59
C PRO A 533 30.06 -2.78 3.72
N PHE A 534 28.98 -3.33 4.28
CA PHE A 534 28.77 -4.77 4.43
C PHE A 534 27.38 -5.15 3.90
N VAL A 535 27.32 -6.16 3.05
CA VAL A 535 26.07 -6.73 2.54
C VAL A 535 26.18 -8.24 2.61
N ILE A 536 25.11 -8.93 3.01
CA ILE A 536 25.07 -10.40 3.01
C ILE A 536 24.17 -10.86 1.88
N TYR A 537 24.66 -11.79 1.07
CA TYR A 537 23.88 -12.55 0.09
C TYR A 537 23.68 -13.95 0.65
N ALA A 538 22.45 -14.48 0.59
CA ALA A 538 22.14 -15.79 1.15
C ALA A 538 21.05 -16.50 0.36
N ASP A 539 21.04 -17.83 0.45
CA ASP A 539 20.02 -18.69 -0.12
C ASP A 539 19.85 -19.97 0.72
N PHE A 540 18.74 -20.69 0.53
CA PHE A 540 18.43 -21.97 1.17
C PHE A 540 18.10 -23.04 0.12
N GLU A 541 18.62 -24.25 0.30
CA GLU A 541 18.03 -25.42 -0.35
C GLU A 541 17.05 -26.14 0.57
N SER A 542 16.16 -26.94 0.00
CA SER A 542 15.14 -27.69 0.75
C SER A 542 14.97 -29.11 0.25
N LEU A 543 14.79 -30.05 1.18
CA LEU A 543 14.25 -31.37 0.87
C LEU A 543 12.79 -31.25 0.43
N LEU A 544 12.40 -31.93 -0.65
CA LEU A 544 11.01 -32.01 -1.12
C LEU A 544 10.35 -33.31 -0.66
N VAL A 545 10.23 -33.46 0.66
CA VAL A 545 9.67 -34.66 1.32
C VAL A 545 8.28 -34.96 0.76
N LYS A 546 8.13 -36.10 0.08
CA LYS A 546 6.89 -36.50 -0.58
C LYS A 546 5.76 -36.73 0.42
N THR A 547 4.55 -36.28 0.08
CA THR A 547 3.36 -36.48 0.92
C THR A 547 2.19 -37.03 0.11
N GLY A 548 1.48 -38.03 0.63
CA GLY A 548 0.21 -38.50 0.03
C GLY A 548 -1.01 -37.62 0.41
N GLU A 549 -0.78 -36.35 0.69
CA GLU A 549 -1.71 -35.54 1.46
C GLU A 549 -2.78 -34.85 0.59
N SER A 550 -3.94 -35.51 0.40
CA SER A 550 -5.07 -34.94 -0.34
C SER A 550 -5.65 -33.67 0.29
N MET A 551 -6.09 -32.75 -0.58
CA MET A 551 -6.54 -31.39 -0.32
C MET A 551 -7.93 -31.19 -0.93
N GLY A 552 -8.96 -31.72 -0.26
CA GLY A 552 -10.29 -31.85 -0.86
C GLY A 552 -10.35 -33.02 -1.86
N LYS A 553 -11.27 -32.97 -2.82
CA LYS A 553 -11.46 -34.06 -3.80
C LYS A 553 -10.47 -34.04 -4.97
N ASN A 554 -9.98 -32.86 -5.35
CA ASN A 554 -9.34 -32.60 -6.65
C ASN A 554 -7.95 -31.94 -6.55
N THR A 555 -7.31 -31.98 -5.38
CA THR A 555 -5.96 -31.42 -5.19
C THR A 555 -5.18 -32.30 -4.22
N THR A 556 -3.88 -32.44 -4.44
CA THR A 556 -2.96 -33.19 -3.56
C THR A 556 -1.77 -32.31 -3.22
N ILE A 557 -1.40 -32.27 -1.95
CA ILE A 557 -0.10 -31.74 -1.55
C ILE A 557 0.93 -32.78 -1.97
N ILE A 558 1.79 -32.41 -2.90
CA ILE A 558 2.73 -33.33 -3.53
C ILE A 558 4.02 -33.43 -2.68
N HIS A 559 4.53 -32.28 -2.22
CA HIS A 559 5.77 -32.16 -1.45
C HIS A 559 5.68 -31.18 -0.28
N LYS A 560 6.45 -31.48 0.77
CA LYS A 560 6.69 -30.69 1.98
C LYS A 560 8.14 -30.20 1.96
N HIS A 561 8.36 -28.92 2.27
CA HIS A 561 9.69 -28.32 2.23
C HIS A 561 10.31 -28.33 3.62
N GLU A 562 11.50 -28.92 3.74
CA GLU A 562 12.33 -28.87 4.95
C GLU A 562 13.70 -28.27 4.60
N ALA A 563 14.19 -27.30 5.38
CA ALA A 563 15.46 -26.64 5.09
C ALA A 563 16.61 -27.66 5.16
N LEU A 564 17.28 -27.87 4.02
CA LEU A 564 18.35 -28.85 3.81
C LEU A 564 19.71 -28.25 4.18
N SER A 565 19.98 -27.10 3.61
CA SER A 565 21.24 -26.37 3.72
C SER A 565 20.99 -24.88 3.51
N TYR A 566 21.94 -24.07 3.97
CA TYR A 566 22.01 -22.65 3.65
C TYR A 566 23.40 -22.28 3.17
N GLY A 567 23.47 -21.26 2.33
CA GLY A 567 24.70 -20.61 1.94
C GLY A 567 24.61 -19.11 2.20
N PHE A 568 25.70 -18.47 2.63
CA PHE A 568 25.79 -17.01 2.60
C PHE A 568 27.20 -16.49 2.30
N LEU A 569 27.27 -15.33 1.66
CA LEU A 569 28.50 -14.57 1.41
C LEU A 569 28.38 -13.18 2.06
N VAL A 570 29.39 -12.79 2.85
CA VAL A 570 29.52 -11.42 3.35
C VAL A 570 30.30 -10.60 2.31
N LYS A 571 29.60 -9.91 1.42
CA LYS A 571 30.22 -8.97 0.48
C LYS A 571 30.60 -7.68 1.22
N VAL A 572 31.90 -7.49 1.39
CA VAL A 572 32.50 -6.26 1.90
C VAL A 572 32.79 -5.30 0.75
N SER A 573 32.60 -4.00 0.99
CA SER A 573 33.03 -2.95 0.07
C SER A 573 34.56 -2.83 0.04
N ASP A 574 35.12 -2.69 -1.17
CA ASP A 574 36.57 -2.66 -1.44
C ASP A 574 37.35 -1.52 -0.75
N ASN A 575 36.67 -0.62 -0.03
CA ASN A 575 37.29 0.41 0.80
C ASN A 575 37.62 -0.06 2.22
N VAL A 576 37.02 -1.14 2.72
CA VAL A 576 37.29 -1.64 4.08
C VAL A 576 38.67 -2.31 4.12
N PRO A 577 39.57 -1.94 5.05
CA PRO A 577 40.88 -2.58 5.19
C PRO A 577 40.75 -4.08 5.50
N VAL A 578 41.60 -4.90 4.89
CA VAL A 578 41.60 -6.37 5.07
C VAL A 578 41.99 -6.73 6.51
N GLU A 579 42.89 -5.94 7.10
CA GLU A 579 43.38 -6.07 8.46
C GLU A 579 42.24 -5.98 9.50
N LEU A 580 41.22 -5.14 9.24
CA LEU A 580 40.02 -5.07 10.08
C LEU A 580 39.08 -6.28 9.88
N LEU A 581 39.10 -6.92 8.71
CA LEU A 581 38.30 -8.13 8.47
C LEU A 581 38.93 -9.32 9.21
N GLU A 582 40.26 -9.39 9.23
CA GLU A 582 41.02 -10.39 10.00
C GLU A 582 40.86 -10.16 11.52
N GLU A 583 41.06 -8.94 12.01
CA GLU A 583 40.93 -8.59 13.45
C GLU A 583 39.55 -8.94 14.04
N TYR A 584 38.48 -8.69 13.29
CA TYR A 584 37.10 -8.96 13.71
C TYR A 584 36.56 -10.31 13.23
N GLU A 585 37.42 -11.16 12.64
CA GLU A 585 37.09 -12.50 12.13
C GLU A 585 35.82 -12.51 11.23
N ILE A 586 35.77 -11.61 10.25
CA ILE A 586 34.68 -11.52 9.27
C ILE A 586 34.95 -12.54 8.14
N PRO A 587 34.02 -13.47 7.85
CA PRO A 587 34.23 -14.45 6.77
C PRO A 587 34.24 -13.74 5.41
N THR A 588 35.30 -13.96 4.63
CA THR A 588 35.54 -13.34 3.32
C THR A 588 35.14 -14.21 2.13
N GLY A 589 34.89 -15.51 2.35
CA GLY A 589 34.35 -16.43 1.35
C GLY A 589 32.94 -16.94 1.69
N PRO A 590 32.30 -17.71 0.80
CA PRO A 590 31.00 -18.33 1.05
C PRO A 590 31.05 -19.27 2.26
N VAL A 591 30.14 -19.07 3.19
CA VAL A 591 29.85 -19.98 4.30
C VAL A 591 28.70 -20.89 3.86
N LEU A 592 28.95 -22.19 3.87
CA LEU A 592 27.95 -23.22 3.56
C LEU A 592 27.70 -24.07 4.81
N TYR A 593 26.46 -24.47 5.02
CA TYR A 593 26.09 -25.43 6.06
C TYR A 593 24.96 -26.32 5.54
N ARG A 594 25.16 -27.63 5.61
CA ARG A 594 24.14 -28.66 5.37
C ARG A 594 23.85 -29.37 6.68
N GLY A 595 22.57 -29.60 6.96
CA GLY A 595 22.16 -30.42 8.10
C GLY A 595 22.38 -31.91 7.85
N ASP A 596 21.91 -32.71 8.79
CA ASP A 596 21.82 -34.17 8.70
C ASP A 596 20.60 -34.67 9.49
N ASP A 597 20.43 -35.98 9.60
CA ASP A 597 19.30 -36.58 10.31
C ASP A 597 19.32 -36.30 11.84
N ASP A 598 20.46 -35.95 12.42
CA ASP A 598 20.59 -35.57 13.83
C ASP A 598 20.45 -34.04 14.04
N HIS A 599 20.73 -33.22 13.00
CA HIS A 599 20.78 -31.76 13.05
C HIS A 599 19.82 -31.09 12.05
N LYS A 600 18.51 -31.35 12.21
CA LYS A 600 17.45 -30.82 11.30
C LYS A 600 17.13 -29.33 11.47
N ASP A 601 17.67 -28.67 12.50
CA ASP A 601 17.41 -27.26 12.86
C ASP A 601 18.14 -26.23 11.96
N VAL A 602 18.28 -26.50 10.66
CA VAL A 602 19.08 -25.72 9.69
C VAL A 602 18.74 -24.22 9.68
N ALA A 603 17.45 -23.88 9.72
CA ALA A 603 16.97 -22.49 9.73
C ALA A 603 17.33 -21.72 11.02
N LYS A 604 17.42 -22.42 12.15
CA LYS A 604 17.83 -21.84 13.43
C LYS A 604 19.35 -21.64 13.47
N HIS A 605 20.12 -22.62 13.00
CA HIS A 605 21.57 -22.48 12.86
C HIS A 605 21.94 -21.30 11.93
N PHE A 606 21.18 -21.08 10.84
CA PHE A 606 21.31 -19.89 10.00
C PHE A 606 21.12 -18.58 10.77
N ILE A 607 20.05 -18.47 11.58
CA ILE A 607 19.82 -17.26 12.40
C ILE A 607 20.96 -17.04 13.39
N GLU A 608 21.44 -18.09 14.05
CA GLU A 608 22.56 -18.03 15.00
C GLU A 608 23.85 -17.54 14.31
N ALA A 609 24.19 -18.11 13.14
CA ALA A 609 25.34 -17.71 12.33
C ALA A 609 25.24 -16.24 11.85
N ILE A 610 24.09 -15.84 11.31
CA ILE A 610 23.83 -14.47 10.84
C ILE A 610 23.92 -13.46 11.99
N VAL A 611 23.35 -13.77 13.16
CA VAL A 611 23.42 -12.88 14.34
C VAL A 611 24.86 -12.80 14.86
N GLY A 612 25.61 -13.91 14.86
CA GLY A 612 27.03 -13.95 15.21
C GLY A 612 27.88 -13.03 14.32
N VAL A 613 27.82 -13.24 12.99
CA VAL A 613 28.51 -12.39 12.00
C VAL A 613 28.08 -10.93 12.10
N SER A 614 26.78 -10.67 12.28
CA SER A 614 26.27 -9.30 12.36
C SER A 614 26.69 -8.55 13.63
N ARG A 615 26.94 -9.27 14.75
CA ARG A 615 27.55 -8.68 15.96
C ARG A 615 29.03 -8.34 15.73
N LYS A 616 29.78 -9.17 15.00
CA LYS A 616 31.16 -8.85 14.58
C LYS A 616 31.19 -7.59 13.71
N ILE A 617 30.29 -7.49 12.72
CA ILE A 617 30.11 -6.30 11.88
C ILE A 617 29.70 -5.07 12.69
N GLU A 618 28.78 -5.19 13.66
CA GLU A 618 28.38 -4.07 14.55
C GLU A 618 29.59 -3.51 15.31
N ASN A 619 30.50 -4.38 15.76
CA ASN A 619 31.70 -3.97 16.49
C ASN A 619 32.74 -3.32 15.58
N LEU A 620 32.98 -3.85 14.38
CA LEU A 620 33.86 -3.24 13.37
C LEU A 620 33.34 -1.85 12.96
N LEU A 621 32.02 -1.69 12.76
CA LEU A 621 31.41 -0.40 12.40
C LEU A 621 31.47 0.68 13.51
N LYS A 622 31.92 0.34 14.72
CA LYS A 622 32.20 1.31 15.80
C LYS A 622 33.62 1.88 15.72
N THR A 623 34.50 1.28 14.92
CA THR A 623 35.87 1.76 14.71
C THR A 623 35.89 3.15 14.07
N ASN A 624 36.80 3.99 14.54
CA ASN A 624 36.92 5.39 14.12
C ASN A 624 38.39 5.76 13.90
N ILE A 625 38.92 5.40 12.72
CA ILE A 625 40.27 5.73 12.28
C ILE A 625 40.37 7.24 12.01
N PRO A 626 41.33 7.95 12.61
CA PRO A 626 41.51 9.39 12.40
C PRO A 626 41.72 9.78 10.94
N LEU A 627 41.20 10.96 10.58
CA LEU A 627 41.37 11.58 9.27
C LEU A 627 42.84 11.66 8.84
N THR A 628 43.14 11.09 7.69
CA THR A 628 44.43 11.17 6.99
C THR A 628 44.26 11.92 5.67
N MET A 629 45.04 12.98 5.46
CA MET A 629 44.95 13.84 4.27
C MET A 629 46.30 14.01 3.56
N THR A 630 46.24 14.15 2.24
CA THR A 630 47.36 14.63 1.42
C THR A 630 47.33 16.15 1.27
N LYS A 631 48.50 16.77 1.07
CA LYS A 631 48.64 18.23 0.81
C LYS A 631 47.78 18.74 -0.36
N ASN A 632 47.42 17.88 -1.31
CA ASN A 632 46.52 18.26 -2.41
C ASN A 632 45.05 18.26 -1.98
N GLN A 633 44.62 17.30 -1.16
CA GLN A 633 43.28 17.29 -0.58
C GLN A 633 43.07 18.48 0.38
N GLU A 634 44.10 18.87 1.13
CA GLU A 634 44.06 20.09 1.96
C GLU A 634 43.80 21.34 1.13
N LYS A 635 44.51 21.51 0.00
CA LYS A 635 44.26 22.61 -0.95
C LYS A 635 42.85 22.56 -1.54
N THR A 636 42.39 21.39 -1.99
CA THR A 636 41.02 21.21 -2.52
C THR A 636 39.97 21.54 -1.46
N HIS A 637 40.18 21.12 -0.21
CA HIS A 637 39.33 21.50 0.91
C HIS A 637 39.33 23.02 1.10
N GLN A 638 40.51 23.65 1.25
CA GLN A 638 40.64 25.10 1.44
C GLN A 638 39.96 25.90 0.32
N ALA A 639 40.14 25.53 -0.95
CA ALA A 639 39.54 26.19 -2.11
C ALA A 639 38.01 25.99 -2.22
N CYS A 640 37.44 24.96 -1.58
CA CYS A 640 36.01 24.65 -1.70
C CYS A 640 35.12 25.69 -1.00
N THR A 641 34.30 26.41 -1.75
CA THR A 641 33.39 27.47 -1.27
C THR A 641 31.94 27.02 -1.10
N GLU A 642 31.58 25.82 -1.56
CA GLU A 642 30.22 25.26 -1.48
C GLU A 642 30.22 23.81 -0.98
N CYS A 643 29.22 23.42 -0.19
CA CYS A 643 29.06 22.05 0.31
C CYS A 643 28.96 21.05 -0.85
N ASN A 644 29.84 20.05 -0.91
CA ASN A 644 29.88 19.08 -2.01
C ASN A 644 28.51 18.38 -2.25
N LEU A 645 27.74 18.12 -1.20
CA LEU A 645 26.38 17.54 -1.28
C LEU A 645 25.28 18.57 -1.56
N CYS A 646 24.97 19.45 -0.60
CA CYS A 646 23.78 20.31 -0.67
C CYS A 646 23.98 21.65 -1.39
N LYS A 647 25.20 21.96 -1.83
CA LYS A 647 25.57 23.21 -2.55
C LYS A 647 25.27 24.51 -1.79
N CYS A 648 25.17 24.48 -0.46
CA CYS A 648 25.13 25.70 0.35
C CYS A 648 26.53 26.35 0.41
N SER A 649 26.58 27.68 0.50
CA SER A 649 27.85 28.40 0.69
C SER A 649 28.51 28.04 2.02
N LEU A 650 29.83 27.83 1.99
CA LEU A 650 30.70 27.52 3.13
C LEU A 650 31.50 28.75 3.60
N ALA A 651 31.34 29.90 2.95
CA ALA A 651 32.14 31.11 3.19
C ALA A 651 32.01 31.69 4.62
N GLY A 652 31.01 31.24 5.39
CA GLY A 652 30.77 31.64 6.79
C GLY A 652 31.38 30.72 7.86
N GLY A 653 32.21 29.73 7.49
CA GLY A 653 32.95 28.90 8.45
C GLY A 653 32.29 27.56 8.86
N ASP A 654 31.07 27.26 8.39
CA ASP A 654 30.45 25.93 8.55
C ASP A 654 31.04 24.93 7.55
N LYS A 655 32.33 24.64 7.69
CA LYS A 655 33.14 23.89 6.70
C LYS A 655 33.85 22.72 7.38
N VAL A 656 33.46 21.50 7.01
CA VAL A 656 33.85 20.25 7.67
C VAL A 656 34.46 19.27 6.66
N MET A 657 35.41 18.47 7.13
CA MET A 657 36.09 17.42 6.37
C MET A 657 35.38 16.08 6.57
N ASP A 658 34.60 15.67 5.58
CA ASP A 658 33.97 14.34 5.54
C ASP A 658 35.03 13.29 5.24
N HIS A 659 35.03 12.19 5.99
CA HIS A 659 36.01 11.13 5.88
C HIS A 659 35.41 9.78 6.24
N ASP A 660 36.08 8.72 5.81
CA ASP A 660 35.69 7.36 6.13
C ASP A 660 36.26 6.94 7.48
N HIS A 661 35.40 6.72 8.48
CA HIS A 661 35.82 6.25 9.80
C HIS A 661 36.49 4.86 9.77
N LEU A 662 36.33 4.07 8.69
CA LEU A 662 36.97 2.75 8.54
C LEU A 662 38.36 2.81 7.87
N THR A 663 38.79 3.96 7.34
CA THR A 663 40.10 4.10 6.66
C THR A 663 40.86 5.39 6.96
N GLY A 664 40.23 6.35 7.63
CA GLY A 664 40.73 7.73 7.75
C GLY A 664 40.69 8.53 6.43
N LYS A 665 40.35 7.94 5.28
CA LYS A 665 40.45 8.64 3.98
C LYS A 665 39.46 9.79 3.87
N PHE A 666 39.97 10.98 3.56
CA PHE A 666 39.16 12.14 3.20
C PHE A 666 38.29 11.86 1.97
N ARG A 667 36.99 12.14 2.10
CA ARG A 667 35.98 11.95 1.05
C ARG A 667 35.67 13.26 0.31
N GLN A 668 35.28 14.31 1.05
CA GLN A 668 34.75 15.56 0.47
C GLN A 668 34.64 16.68 1.51
N THR A 669 34.27 17.89 1.06
CA THR A 669 34.04 19.04 1.94
C THR A 669 32.55 19.32 2.11
N LEU A 670 32.05 19.27 3.34
CA LEU A 670 30.63 19.42 3.65
C LEU A 670 30.37 20.57 4.62
N CYS A 671 29.12 21.00 4.69
CA CYS A 671 28.63 21.71 5.88
C CYS A 671 28.36 20.72 7.01
N SER A 672 28.45 21.17 8.27
CA SER A 672 28.30 20.32 9.46
C SER A 672 26.97 19.55 9.44
N LYS A 673 25.88 20.17 8.99
CA LYS A 673 24.59 19.51 8.83
C LYS A 673 24.67 18.29 7.89
N CYS A 674 25.28 18.43 6.72
CA CYS A 674 25.40 17.31 5.78
C CYS A 674 26.32 16.21 6.31
N ASN A 675 27.40 16.60 7.00
CA ASN A 675 28.32 15.65 7.63
C ASN A 675 27.63 14.79 8.71
N LEU A 676 26.79 15.40 9.56
CA LEU A 676 26.04 14.72 10.62
C LEU A 676 24.94 13.77 10.11
N GLU A 677 24.50 13.91 8.85
CA GLU A 677 23.56 12.99 8.20
C GLU A 677 24.26 11.76 7.60
N LEU A 678 25.56 11.85 7.27
CA LEU A 678 26.39 10.74 6.75
C LEU A 678 26.86 9.80 7.88
N GLN A 679 25.92 9.26 8.65
CA GLN A 679 26.22 8.33 9.74
C GLN A 679 26.53 6.93 9.20
N GLN A 680 27.42 6.20 9.87
CA GLN A 680 27.62 4.77 9.64
C GLN A 680 26.29 4.01 9.74
N PRO A 681 26.03 3.00 8.89
CA PRO A 681 24.79 2.25 8.93
C PRO A 681 24.61 1.52 10.27
N LYS A 682 23.37 1.52 10.75
CA LYS A 682 22.96 0.82 11.99
C LYS A 682 22.23 -0.49 11.68
N PHE A 683 22.57 -1.10 10.56
CA PHE A 683 22.00 -2.37 10.12
C PHE A 683 22.93 -3.09 9.14
N VAL A 684 22.71 -4.38 8.94
CA VAL A 684 23.24 -5.14 7.80
C VAL A 684 22.06 -5.62 6.94
N PRO A 685 22.04 -5.30 5.63
CA PRO A 685 21.08 -5.88 4.70
C PRO A 685 21.50 -7.32 4.32
N ILE A 686 20.53 -8.22 4.34
CA ILE A 686 20.65 -9.63 3.97
C ILE A 686 19.71 -9.85 2.78
N PHE A 687 20.29 -10.18 1.64
CA PHE A 687 19.58 -10.34 0.38
C PHE A 687 19.37 -11.81 0.05
N PHE A 688 18.09 -12.11 -0.22
CA PHE A 688 17.61 -13.38 -0.77
C PHE A 688 16.88 -13.09 -2.07
N HIS A 689 16.90 -14.02 -3.02
CA HIS A 689 16.11 -13.88 -4.25
C HIS A 689 14.75 -14.55 -4.07
N ASN A 690 13.66 -13.76 -4.17
CA ASN A 690 12.28 -14.24 -4.01
C ASN A 690 11.86 -14.60 -2.57
N LEU A 691 12.58 -14.07 -1.57
CA LEU A 691 12.38 -14.22 -0.13
C LEU A 691 10.92 -14.26 0.34
N SER A 692 10.08 -13.34 -0.16
CA SER A 692 8.68 -13.19 0.27
C SER A 692 7.79 -14.41 -0.03
N ASN A 693 8.28 -15.37 -0.83
CA ASN A 693 7.50 -16.52 -1.30
C ASN A 693 8.04 -17.86 -0.79
N TYR A 694 9.35 -17.97 -0.53
CA TYR A 694 10.02 -19.21 -0.12
C TYR A 694 10.64 -19.06 1.29
N ASP A 695 11.84 -18.48 1.38
CA ASP A 695 12.74 -18.60 2.54
C ASP A 695 12.24 -17.87 3.79
N SER A 696 11.44 -16.81 3.60
CA SER A 696 10.87 -16.06 4.73
C SER A 696 10.02 -16.92 5.66
N HIS A 697 9.48 -18.05 5.18
CA HIS A 697 8.76 -19.00 6.02
C HIS A 697 9.67 -19.73 7.02
N PHE A 698 10.89 -20.11 6.62
CA PHE A 698 11.89 -20.69 7.52
C PHE A 698 12.48 -19.65 8.46
N ILE A 699 12.85 -18.48 7.93
CA ILE A 699 13.56 -17.46 8.70
C ILE A 699 12.66 -16.87 9.80
N ILE A 700 11.38 -16.62 9.51
CA ILE A 700 10.50 -15.91 10.45
C ILE A 700 10.16 -16.73 11.69
N THR A 701 9.98 -18.05 11.60
CA THR A 701 9.62 -18.88 12.77
C THR A 701 10.68 -18.82 13.87
N GLU A 702 11.94 -18.68 13.46
CA GLU A 702 13.13 -18.69 14.34
C GLU A 702 13.46 -17.32 14.94
N LEU A 703 12.93 -16.21 14.43
CA LEU A 703 13.16 -14.85 14.99
C LEU A 703 12.67 -14.67 16.44
N GLY A 704 11.88 -15.62 16.95
CA GLY A 704 11.36 -15.67 18.31
C GLY A 704 12.33 -16.19 19.38
N TYR A 705 13.61 -16.45 19.04
CA TYR A 705 14.62 -16.99 19.96
C TYR A 705 14.91 -16.10 21.20
N ASP A 706 14.60 -14.80 21.14
CA ASP A 706 14.74 -13.86 22.27
C ASP A 706 13.54 -12.87 22.35
N THR A 707 13.60 -11.95 23.32
CA THR A 707 12.58 -10.90 23.53
C THR A 707 12.84 -9.60 22.76
N GLU A 708 13.91 -9.53 21.95
CA GLU A 708 14.26 -8.32 21.20
C GLU A 708 13.27 -8.03 20.07
N SER A 709 13.12 -6.73 19.80
CA SER A 709 12.07 -6.22 18.92
C SER A 709 12.22 -6.71 17.49
N ILE A 710 11.08 -7.03 16.85
CA ILE A 710 11.01 -7.40 15.44
C ILE A 710 10.18 -6.33 14.72
N SER A 711 10.79 -5.68 13.73
CA SER A 711 10.12 -4.72 12.85
C SER A 711 9.69 -5.41 11.56
N VAL A 712 8.48 -5.14 11.09
CA VAL A 712 7.94 -5.75 9.86
C VAL A 712 7.29 -4.73 8.94
N ILE A 713 7.47 -4.92 7.64
CA ILE A 713 6.74 -4.22 6.58
C ILE A 713 5.83 -5.26 5.89
N PRO A 714 4.62 -5.50 6.41
CA PRO A 714 3.73 -6.53 5.88
C PRO A 714 3.12 -6.10 4.54
N ASN A 715 3.08 -7.04 3.58
CA ASN A 715 2.24 -6.93 2.39
C ASN A 715 0.90 -7.67 2.62
N SER A 716 0.96 -8.81 3.31
CA SER A 716 -0.19 -9.53 3.84
C SER A 716 0.12 -10.03 5.26
N GLU A 717 -0.75 -10.87 5.83
CA GLU A 717 -0.50 -11.56 7.11
C GLU A 717 0.64 -12.58 7.06
N GLU A 718 1.02 -13.03 5.86
CA GLU A 718 2.00 -14.11 5.63
C GLU A 718 3.16 -13.69 4.73
N LYS A 719 2.99 -12.68 3.87
CA LYS A 719 4.04 -12.18 2.97
C LYS A 719 4.52 -10.80 3.41
N PHE A 720 5.83 -10.69 3.61
CA PHE A 720 6.51 -9.48 4.07
C PHE A 720 7.31 -8.85 2.92
N ILE A 721 7.28 -7.52 2.81
CA ILE A 721 8.17 -6.77 1.91
C ILE A 721 9.60 -6.82 2.46
N SER A 722 9.71 -6.69 3.79
CA SER A 722 10.95 -6.85 4.54
C SER A 722 10.60 -7.02 6.02
N PHE A 723 11.50 -7.64 6.76
CA PHE A 723 11.47 -7.71 8.22
C PHE A 723 12.88 -7.46 8.76
N SER A 724 12.98 -7.01 10.00
CA SER A 724 14.25 -6.72 10.66
C SER A 724 14.21 -7.09 12.13
N LYS A 725 15.26 -7.76 12.60
CA LYS A 725 15.45 -8.16 13.99
C LYS A 725 16.49 -7.25 14.63
N TYR A 726 16.20 -6.70 15.80
CA TYR A 726 17.20 -6.03 16.63
C TYR A 726 18.12 -7.09 17.25
N ILE A 727 19.43 -6.92 17.08
CA ILE A 727 20.46 -7.78 17.70
C ILE A 727 21.18 -7.08 18.86
N SER A 728 21.00 -5.77 18.95
CA SER A 728 21.38 -4.88 20.05
C SER A 728 20.39 -3.71 20.13
N SER A 729 20.51 -2.85 21.14
CA SER A 729 19.60 -1.71 21.34
C SER A 729 19.59 -0.67 20.22
N THR A 730 20.56 -0.72 19.29
CA THR A 730 20.66 0.24 18.17
C THR A 730 20.90 -0.38 16.79
N PHE A 731 21.21 -1.69 16.70
CA PHE A 731 21.60 -2.34 15.45
C PHE A 731 20.64 -3.45 15.03
N THR A 732 20.37 -3.57 13.73
CA THR A 732 19.43 -4.57 13.20
C THR A 732 19.98 -5.40 12.04
N VAL A 733 19.60 -6.67 11.98
CA VAL A 733 19.68 -7.44 10.73
C VAL A 733 18.41 -7.21 9.92
N ARG A 734 18.52 -6.99 8.61
CA ARG A 734 17.40 -6.64 7.73
C ARG A 734 17.34 -7.57 6.53
N PHE A 735 16.29 -8.37 6.44
CA PHE A 735 16.06 -9.29 5.34
C PHE A 735 15.32 -8.58 4.19
N ILE A 736 15.85 -8.70 2.96
CA ILE A 736 15.38 -7.97 1.78
C ILE A 736 15.27 -8.93 0.59
N ASP A 737 14.15 -8.81 -0.13
CA ASP A 737 13.84 -9.58 -1.34
C ASP A 737 14.40 -8.87 -2.59
N THR A 738 15.42 -9.44 -3.25
CA THR A 738 15.98 -8.85 -4.48
C THR A 738 14.99 -8.86 -5.65
N PHE A 739 13.98 -9.74 -5.63
CA PHE A 739 12.92 -9.78 -6.64
C PHE A 739 12.04 -8.51 -6.62
N ARG A 740 12.06 -7.73 -5.51
CA ARG A 740 11.41 -6.40 -5.41
C ARG A 740 12.18 -5.27 -6.08
N PHE A 741 13.36 -5.58 -6.60
CA PHE A 741 14.16 -4.71 -7.45
C PHE A 741 14.25 -5.27 -8.88
N MET A 742 14.39 -6.59 -8.99
CA MET A 742 14.67 -7.31 -10.23
C MET A 742 13.67 -8.45 -10.38
N ALA A 743 12.49 -8.15 -10.93
CA ALA A 743 11.36 -9.09 -11.03
C ALA A 743 11.51 -10.09 -12.20
N SER A 744 12.67 -10.77 -12.25
CA SER A 744 13.01 -11.83 -13.21
C SER A 744 13.75 -12.95 -12.46
N SER A 745 13.81 -14.16 -13.01
CA SER A 745 14.47 -15.30 -12.38
C SER A 745 16.00 -15.14 -12.35
N LEU A 746 16.65 -15.71 -11.34
CA LEU A 746 18.12 -15.72 -11.20
C LEU A 746 18.82 -16.22 -12.49
N SER A 747 18.29 -17.26 -13.15
CA SER A 747 18.81 -17.77 -14.43
C SER A 747 18.74 -16.74 -15.57
N SER A 748 17.64 -15.97 -15.67
CA SER A 748 17.50 -14.89 -16.66
C SER A 748 18.45 -13.72 -16.33
N LEU A 749 18.58 -13.38 -15.06
CA LEU A 749 19.46 -12.30 -14.60
C LEU A 749 20.95 -12.65 -14.81
N ALA A 750 21.37 -13.89 -14.53
CA ALA A 750 22.73 -14.37 -14.80
C ALA A 750 23.07 -14.29 -16.30
N LYS A 751 22.16 -14.73 -17.19
CA LYS A 751 22.34 -14.61 -18.65
C LYS A 751 22.56 -13.17 -19.11
N ASN A 752 21.91 -12.19 -18.46
CA ASN A 752 22.09 -10.76 -18.78
C ASN A 752 23.47 -10.19 -18.37
N LEU A 753 24.23 -10.89 -17.51
CA LEU A 753 25.59 -10.50 -17.13
C LEU A 753 26.67 -11.04 -18.08
N ILE A 754 26.37 -12.03 -18.93
CA ILE A 754 27.38 -12.70 -19.76
C ILE A 754 27.99 -11.71 -20.75
N THR A 755 29.30 -11.50 -20.62
CA THR A 755 30.16 -10.74 -21.53
C THR A 755 31.27 -11.66 -22.06
N PRO A 756 31.91 -11.33 -23.21
CA PRO A 756 32.97 -12.18 -23.79
C PRO A 756 34.18 -12.42 -22.87
N ASP A 757 34.36 -11.54 -21.88
CA ASP A 757 35.43 -11.55 -20.87
C ASP A 757 34.94 -12.00 -19.47
N LEU A 758 33.64 -12.28 -19.31
CA LEU A 758 32.96 -12.63 -18.05
C LEU A 758 33.20 -11.65 -16.87
N ASN A 759 33.69 -10.44 -17.13
CA ASN A 759 34.11 -9.44 -16.12
C ASN A 759 33.00 -8.97 -15.16
N ASN A 760 31.73 -9.30 -15.43
CA ASN A 760 30.63 -9.02 -14.53
C ASN A 760 30.50 -10.03 -13.36
N PHE A 761 31.12 -11.21 -13.46
CA PHE A 761 31.06 -12.30 -12.46
C PHE A 761 32.22 -12.22 -11.45
N ARG A 762 32.33 -11.06 -10.78
CA ARG A 762 33.48 -10.61 -9.98
C ARG A 762 33.64 -11.34 -8.65
N GLU A 763 32.55 -11.80 -8.05
CA GLU A 763 32.59 -12.59 -6.83
C GLU A 763 32.71 -14.08 -7.18
N THR A 764 32.01 -14.57 -8.21
CA THR A 764 32.15 -15.94 -8.71
C THR A 764 33.61 -16.26 -9.11
N SER A 765 34.28 -15.36 -9.84
CA SER A 765 35.67 -15.55 -10.30
C SER A 765 36.74 -15.56 -9.20
N LYS A 766 36.38 -15.30 -7.93
CA LYS A 766 37.29 -15.43 -6.78
C LYS A 766 37.32 -16.85 -6.20
N HIS A 767 36.37 -17.69 -6.57
CA HIS A 767 36.11 -18.98 -5.93
C HIS A 767 36.14 -20.18 -6.90
N PHE A 768 36.49 -19.92 -8.16
CA PHE A 768 36.53 -20.86 -9.28
C PHE A 768 37.65 -20.43 -10.25
N VAL A 769 38.29 -21.38 -10.94
CA VAL A 769 39.34 -21.06 -11.92
C VAL A 769 38.73 -20.67 -13.28
N ILE A 770 39.54 -20.15 -14.21
CA ILE A 770 39.04 -19.63 -15.50
C ILE A 770 38.36 -20.74 -16.31
N GLU A 771 38.88 -21.96 -16.20
CA GLU A 771 38.37 -23.18 -16.84
C GLU A 771 36.98 -23.59 -16.32
N ASP A 772 36.66 -23.25 -15.06
CA ASP A 772 35.37 -23.54 -14.42
C ASP A 772 34.28 -22.54 -14.84
N MET A 773 34.67 -21.31 -15.22
CA MET A 773 33.75 -20.19 -15.42
C MET A 773 32.57 -20.47 -16.38
N PRO A 774 32.73 -21.20 -17.50
CA PRO A 774 31.59 -21.58 -18.36
C PRO A 774 30.52 -22.43 -17.65
N LEU A 775 30.89 -23.16 -16.60
CA LEU A 775 29.99 -24.03 -15.84
C LEU A 775 29.27 -23.27 -14.72
N VAL A 776 29.94 -22.30 -14.09
CA VAL A 776 29.44 -21.61 -12.87
C VAL A 776 28.83 -20.22 -13.14
N THR A 777 28.91 -19.69 -14.37
CA THR A 777 28.29 -18.40 -14.75
C THR A 777 26.82 -18.50 -15.16
N ARG A 778 26.22 -19.68 -15.03
CA ARG A 778 24.79 -19.96 -15.22
C ARG A 778 24.22 -20.64 -13.97
N LYS A 779 22.94 -20.41 -13.67
CA LYS A 779 22.24 -21.20 -12.63
C LYS A 779 22.32 -22.68 -13.00
N GLY A 780 22.78 -23.48 -12.04
CA GLY A 780 22.94 -24.91 -12.19
C GLY A 780 21.60 -25.64 -12.32
N VAL A 781 21.66 -26.97 -12.32
CA VAL A 781 20.49 -27.85 -12.39
C VAL A 781 20.48 -28.74 -11.14
N TYR A 782 19.33 -28.88 -10.47
CA TYR A 782 19.22 -29.71 -9.26
C TYR A 782 17.96 -30.60 -9.32
N PRO A 783 18.03 -31.89 -8.93
CA PRO A 783 16.92 -32.83 -9.01
C PRO A 783 15.99 -32.72 -7.79
N TYR A 784 15.34 -31.56 -7.63
CA TYR A 784 14.52 -31.21 -6.46
C TYR A 784 13.52 -32.30 -6.04
N GLU A 785 12.75 -32.88 -6.98
CA GLU A 785 11.73 -33.92 -6.68
C GLU A 785 12.35 -35.29 -6.36
N TYR A 786 13.63 -35.49 -6.65
CA TYR A 786 14.39 -36.66 -6.22
C TYR A 786 14.86 -36.50 -4.79
N THR A 787 15.37 -35.32 -4.41
CA THR A 787 15.92 -35.01 -3.07
C THR A 787 14.80 -34.85 -2.03
N ASP A 788 14.15 -35.96 -1.68
CA ASP A 788 13.02 -36.05 -0.73
C ASP A 788 13.40 -36.61 0.66
N SER A 789 14.66 -36.99 0.88
CA SER A 789 15.20 -37.46 2.16
C SER A 789 16.69 -37.15 2.33
N TRP A 790 17.19 -37.20 3.57
CA TRP A 790 18.61 -37.02 3.89
C TRP A 790 19.49 -38.16 3.32
N ASP A 791 19.00 -39.41 3.33
CA ASP A 791 19.73 -40.58 2.80
C ASP A 791 20.23 -40.37 1.36
N LYS A 792 19.40 -39.78 0.49
CA LYS A 792 19.72 -39.55 -0.92
C LYS A 792 20.88 -38.59 -1.14
N LEU A 793 21.21 -37.76 -0.16
CA LEU A 793 22.39 -36.91 -0.22
C LEU A 793 23.67 -37.75 -0.23
N ASN A 794 23.63 -39.00 0.24
CA ASN A 794 24.75 -39.93 0.20
C ASN A 794 24.86 -40.71 -1.13
N ASP A 795 23.94 -40.51 -2.08
CA ASP A 795 23.96 -41.20 -3.38
C ASP A 795 25.21 -40.82 -4.17
N LYS A 796 25.99 -41.83 -4.55
CA LYS A 796 27.33 -41.67 -5.18
C LYS A 796 27.30 -41.53 -6.70
N VAL A 797 26.13 -41.32 -7.28
CA VAL A 797 25.91 -41.23 -8.72
C VAL A 797 24.85 -40.16 -8.96
N LEU A 798 25.06 -39.30 -9.96
CA LEU A 798 24.06 -38.32 -10.38
C LEU A 798 22.73 -39.03 -10.73
N PRO A 799 21.57 -38.55 -10.23
CA PRO A 799 20.27 -39.14 -10.57
C PRO A 799 20.00 -39.20 -12.07
N ARG A 800 19.14 -40.13 -12.51
CA ARG A 800 18.89 -40.32 -13.95
C ARG A 800 18.07 -39.15 -14.49
N LYS A 801 18.12 -38.88 -15.79
CA LYS A 801 17.37 -37.78 -16.44
C LYS A 801 15.88 -37.69 -16.03
N ARG A 802 15.21 -38.84 -15.90
CA ARG A 802 13.80 -38.93 -15.48
C ARG A 802 13.55 -38.45 -14.04
N ASP A 803 14.56 -38.53 -13.18
CA ASP A 803 14.50 -38.18 -11.77
C ASP A 803 14.63 -36.65 -11.56
N PHE A 804 14.99 -35.90 -12.62
CA PHE A 804 14.92 -34.43 -12.72
C PHE A 804 13.55 -33.93 -13.25
N TYR A 805 12.53 -34.79 -13.32
CA TYR A 805 11.16 -34.34 -13.63
C TYR A 805 10.67 -33.35 -12.58
N SER A 806 10.03 -32.26 -12.99
CA SER A 806 9.39 -31.30 -12.07
C SER A 806 7.88 -31.43 -12.15
N THR A 807 7.24 -31.74 -11.02
CA THR A 807 5.77 -31.75 -10.92
C THR A 807 5.19 -30.34 -11.00
N LEU A 808 6.02 -29.31 -10.72
CA LEU A 808 5.62 -27.91 -10.74
C LEU A 808 5.41 -27.35 -12.16
N THR A 809 6.20 -27.83 -13.12
CA THR A 809 6.11 -27.45 -14.55
C THR A 809 5.56 -28.56 -15.43
N GLU A 810 5.17 -29.69 -14.82
CA GLU A 810 4.69 -30.93 -15.47
C GLU A 810 5.62 -31.43 -16.59
N SER A 811 6.92 -31.16 -16.47
CA SER A 811 7.90 -31.35 -17.56
C SER A 811 9.19 -32.03 -17.09
N GLY A 812 9.73 -32.91 -17.92
CA GLY A 812 11.09 -33.40 -17.77
C GLY A 812 12.14 -32.34 -18.12
N ILE A 813 13.37 -32.55 -17.62
CA ILE A 813 14.53 -31.73 -17.96
C ILE A 813 14.91 -31.83 -19.45
N LYS A 814 15.41 -30.72 -20.03
CA LYS A 814 15.95 -30.70 -21.40
C LYS A 814 17.27 -31.46 -21.47
N GLU A 815 17.57 -32.08 -22.62
CA GLU A 815 18.82 -32.84 -22.79
C GLU A 815 20.07 -31.99 -22.52
N SER A 816 20.10 -30.76 -23.04
CA SER A 816 21.21 -29.81 -22.82
C SER A 816 21.35 -29.29 -21.39
N GLU A 817 20.33 -29.45 -20.55
CA GLU A 817 20.38 -29.11 -19.12
C GLU A 817 20.83 -30.32 -18.30
N PHE A 818 20.42 -31.53 -18.67
CA PHE A 818 20.90 -32.77 -18.05
C PHE A 818 22.37 -33.07 -18.39
N GLU A 819 22.80 -32.84 -19.63
CA GLU A 819 24.20 -33.01 -20.02
C GLU A 819 25.12 -32.05 -19.27
N HIS A 820 24.70 -30.79 -19.11
CA HIS A 820 25.38 -29.82 -18.27
C HIS A 820 25.43 -30.24 -16.79
N ALA A 821 24.39 -30.90 -16.27
CA ALA A 821 24.39 -31.44 -14.91
C ALA A 821 25.46 -32.53 -14.72
N LYS A 822 25.64 -33.43 -15.71
CA LYS A 822 26.74 -34.42 -15.73
C LYS A 822 28.10 -33.75 -15.82
N GLU A 823 28.26 -32.80 -16.75
CA GLU A 823 29.51 -32.07 -16.97
C GLU A 823 29.99 -31.40 -15.67
N VAL A 824 29.08 -30.73 -14.94
CA VAL A 824 29.37 -30.17 -13.61
C VAL A 824 29.74 -31.27 -12.59
N TRP A 825 28.97 -32.35 -12.52
CA TRP A 825 29.23 -33.46 -11.59
C TRP A 825 30.62 -34.09 -11.81
N ASP A 826 30.97 -34.39 -13.05
CA ASP A 826 32.22 -35.04 -13.44
C ASP A 826 33.43 -34.09 -13.32
N HIS A 827 33.29 -32.83 -13.78
CA HIS A 827 34.36 -31.82 -13.74
C HIS A 827 34.77 -31.46 -12.30
N PHE A 828 33.78 -31.21 -11.42
CA PHE A 828 34.03 -30.93 -10.01
C PHE A 828 34.23 -32.19 -9.15
N ARG A 829 34.14 -33.38 -9.74
CA ARG A 829 34.35 -34.69 -9.09
C ARG A 829 33.47 -34.89 -7.85
N CYS A 830 32.19 -34.58 -7.97
CA CYS A 830 31.23 -34.77 -6.88
C CYS A 830 31.12 -36.27 -6.54
N ASN A 831 31.41 -36.63 -5.30
CA ASN A 831 31.36 -38.02 -4.83
C ASN A 831 29.99 -38.41 -4.28
N THR A 832 29.15 -37.41 -3.97
CA THR A 832 27.83 -37.56 -3.37
C THR A 832 26.86 -36.47 -3.87
N LEU A 833 25.56 -36.76 -3.87
CA LEU A 833 24.52 -35.76 -4.20
C LEU A 833 24.51 -34.58 -3.22
N GLY A 834 24.96 -34.79 -1.98
CA GLY A 834 25.21 -33.74 -1.00
C GLY A 834 26.30 -32.76 -1.46
N GLU A 835 27.48 -33.25 -1.86
CA GLU A 835 28.56 -32.39 -2.41
C GLU A 835 28.09 -31.59 -3.63
N TYR A 836 27.30 -32.21 -4.51
CA TYR A 836 26.69 -31.53 -5.66
C TYR A 836 25.69 -30.43 -5.21
N SER A 837 24.91 -30.69 -4.15
CA SER A 837 23.99 -29.71 -3.55
C SER A 837 24.71 -28.52 -2.92
N ASP A 838 25.84 -28.76 -2.25
CA ASP A 838 26.65 -27.69 -1.65
C ASP A 838 27.27 -26.80 -2.73
N LEU A 839 27.74 -27.42 -3.82
CA LEU A 839 28.26 -26.72 -4.99
C LEU A 839 27.16 -25.90 -5.69
N TYR A 840 25.98 -26.46 -5.88
CA TYR A 840 24.82 -25.77 -6.44
C TYR A 840 24.49 -24.49 -5.65
N LEU A 841 24.34 -24.64 -4.33
CA LEU A 841 24.02 -23.54 -3.41
C LEU A 841 25.13 -22.49 -3.35
N LYS A 842 26.41 -22.90 -3.40
CA LYS A 842 27.56 -21.99 -3.52
C LYS A 842 27.46 -21.14 -4.79
N ILE A 843 27.14 -21.76 -5.93
CA ILE A 843 27.00 -21.06 -7.22
C ILE A 843 25.84 -20.06 -7.17
N ASP A 844 24.67 -20.44 -6.66
CA ASP A 844 23.52 -19.54 -6.62
C ASP A 844 23.72 -18.33 -5.71
N VAL A 845 24.36 -18.50 -4.54
CA VAL A 845 24.74 -17.38 -3.66
C VAL A 845 25.74 -16.44 -4.33
N LEU A 846 26.71 -16.97 -5.08
CA LEU A 846 27.70 -16.18 -5.82
C LEU A 846 27.08 -15.44 -7.01
N LEU A 847 26.22 -16.10 -7.79
CA LEU A 847 25.44 -15.49 -8.87
C LEU A 847 24.55 -14.37 -8.33
N LEU A 848 23.87 -14.58 -7.20
CA LEU A 848 23.04 -13.56 -6.56
C LEU A 848 23.87 -12.34 -6.13
N ALA A 849 25.06 -12.57 -5.56
CA ALA A 849 25.99 -11.50 -5.20
C ALA A 849 26.42 -10.71 -6.45
N ASP A 850 26.87 -11.38 -7.51
CA ASP A 850 27.28 -10.73 -8.76
C ASP A 850 26.13 -9.94 -9.40
N ILE A 851 24.94 -10.52 -9.52
CA ILE A 851 23.76 -9.86 -10.09
C ILE A 851 23.39 -8.60 -9.30
N PHE A 852 23.35 -8.68 -7.96
CA PHE A 852 22.96 -7.53 -7.16
C PHE A 852 24.08 -6.47 -7.03
N GLU A 853 25.37 -6.84 -7.00
CA GLU A 853 26.46 -5.88 -7.02
C GLU A 853 26.53 -5.11 -8.35
N ASN A 854 26.31 -5.78 -9.49
CA ASN A 854 26.15 -5.10 -10.79
C ASN A 854 24.94 -4.17 -10.79
N PHE A 855 23.81 -4.59 -10.21
CA PHE A 855 22.64 -3.72 -10.05
C PHE A 855 22.91 -2.50 -9.13
N ARG A 856 23.67 -2.67 -8.04
CA ARG A 856 24.14 -1.56 -7.19
C ARG A 856 25.01 -0.59 -8.00
N ASP A 857 25.88 -1.08 -8.87
CA ASP A 857 26.73 -0.25 -9.74
C ASP A 857 25.91 0.55 -10.76
N VAL A 858 24.89 -0.05 -11.38
CA VAL A 858 23.92 0.67 -12.26
C VAL A 858 23.19 1.77 -11.48
N CYS A 859 22.76 1.50 -10.24
CA CYS A 859 22.09 2.48 -9.39
C CYS A 859 23.02 3.62 -8.95
N MET A 860 24.27 3.29 -8.59
CA MET A 860 25.29 4.25 -8.18
C MET A 860 25.77 5.14 -9.34
N SER A 861 26.00 4.56 -10.52
CA SER A 861 26.40 5.32 -11.72
C SER A 861 25.27 6.21 -12.26
N THR A 862 24.02 5.74 -12.26
CA THR A 862 22.88 6.49 -12.82
C THR A 862 22.30 7.53 -11.86
N TYR A 863 22.10 7.16 -10.59
CA TYR A 863 21.40 7.98 -9.60
C TYR A 863 22.28 8.40 -8.42
N ASN A 864 23.46 7.79 -8.25
CA ASN A 864 24.32 7.94 -7.08
C ASN A 864 23.54 7.66 -5.78
N LEU A 865 22.80 6.55 -5.80
CA LEU A 865 22.06 5.98 -4.68
C LEU A 865 22.31 4.48 -4.66
N ASP A 866 22.72 3.96 -3.51
CA ASP A 866 22.95 2.52 -3.35
C ASP A 866 21.65 1.81 -2.98
N ALA A 867 21.27 0.84 -3.80
CA ALA A 867 20.09 0.00 -3.62
C ALA A 867 20.08 -0.73 -2.26
N ALA A 868 21.26 -0.99 -1.65
CA ALA A 868 21.38 -1.66 -0.35
C ALA A 868 20.71 -0.93 0.83
N HIS A 869 20.44 0.38 0.71
CA HIS A 869 19.69 1.14 1.73
C HIS A 869 18.17 1.06 1.57
N TYR A 870 17.67 0.51 0.46
CA TYR A 870 16.26 0.50 0.10
C TYR A 870 15.61 -0.88 0.32
N PHE A 871 14.27 -0.90 0.34
CA PHE A 871 13.49 -2.14 0.45
C PHE A 871 12.89 -2.62 -0.89
N THR A 872 12.75 -1.72 -1.87
CA THR A 872 12.05 -1.98 -3.15
C THR A 872 12.53 -0.98 -4.21
N ALA A 873 12.54 -1.35 -5.49
CA ALA A 873 12.84 -0.42 -6.59
C ALA A 873 11.92 0.83 -6.61
N PRO A 874 10.60 0.74 -6.33
CA PRO A 874 9.76 1.92 -6.18
C PRO A 874 10.15 2.87 -5.04
N GLY A 875 10.80 2.39 -3.97
CA GLY A 875 11.36 3.26 -2.94
C GLY A 875 12.57 4.04 -3.47
N LEU A 876 13.47 3.33 -4.15
CA LEU A 876 14.66 3.91 -4.80
C LEU A 876 14.30 4.93 -5.88
N SER A 877 13.32 4.62 -6.75
CA SER A 877 12.83 5.52 -7.81
C SER A 877 12.34 6.86 -7.28
N PHE A 878 11.51 6.86 -6.22
CA PHE A 878 10.95 8.09 -5.68
C PHE A 878 12.03 9.02 -5.10
N ASP A 879 13.01 8.45 -4.40
CA ASP A 879 14.17 9.20 -3.89
C ASP A 879 15.11 9.66 -5.02
N ALA A 880 15.36 8.82 -6.03
CA ALA A 880 16.16 9.17 -7.19
C ALA A 880 15.54 10.35 -7.95
N MET A 881 14.22 10.35 -8.14
CA MET A 881 13.46 11.46 -8.70
C MET A 881 13.62 12.74 -7.87
N LEU A 882 13.43 12.68 -6.55
CA LEU A 882 13.57 13.85 -5.68
C LEU A 882 15.00 14.41 -5.68
N LYS A 883 16.01 13.53 -5.68
CA LYS A 883 17.44 13.90 -5.70
C LYS A 883 17.83 14.54 -7.03
N PHE A 884 17.40 13.96 -8.15
CA PHE A 884 17.74 14.40 -9.49
C PHE A 884 17.05 15.72 -9.86
N THR A 885 15.75 15.82 -9.61
CA THR A 885 14.96 17.04 -9.89
C THR A 885 15.26 18.17 -8.90
N LYS A 886 15.67 17.83 -7.66
CA LYS A 886 15.79 18.74 -6.50
C LYS A 886 14.48 19.44 -6.15
N GLN A 887 13.35 18.96 -6.67
CA GLN A 887 12.06 19.60 -6.50
C GLN A 887 11.59 19.46 -5.05
N LYS A 888 10.99 20.53 -4.52
CA LYS A 888 10.24 20.49 -3.26
C LYS A 888 8.77 20.29 -3.59
N LEU A 889 8.18 19.21 -3.07
CA LEU A 889 6.79 18.87 -3.26
C LEU A 889 6.02 19.24 -1.98
N ALA A 890 5.17 20.25 -2.05
CA ALA A 890 4.39 20.68 -0.90
C ALA A 890 3.45 19.56 -0.44
N LEU A 891 3.29 19.39 0.86
CA LEU A 891 2.31 18.47 1.43
C LEU A 891 0.98 19.18 1.69
N LEU A 892 -0.13 18.48 1.44
CA LEU A 892 -1.46 19.02 1.71
C LEU A 892 -1.72 19.05 3.21
N SER A 893 -1.84 20.25 3.79
CA SER A 893 -2.18 20.46 5.20
C SER A 893 -3.69 20.47 5.45
N ASP A 894 -4.51 20.78 4.43
CA ASP A 894 -5.97 20.78 4.50
C ASP A 894 -6.54 19.41 4.10
N TYR A 895 -7.19 18.73 5.04
CA TYR A 895 -7.82 17.43 4.80
C TYR A 895 -8.94 17.50 3.75
N ASN A 896 -9.56 18.66 3.49
CA ASN A 896 -10.55 18.79 2.42
C ASN A 896 -9.92 18.85 1.02
N MET A 897 -8.69 19.37 0.90
CA MET A 897 -7.93 19.27 -0.35
C MET A 897 -7.54 17.81 -0.60
N LEU A 898 -7.05 17.09 0.43
CA LEU A 898 -6.75 15.67 0.35
C LEU A 898 -7.97 14.85 -0.12
N LEU A 899 -9.15 15.07 0.50
CA LEU A 899 -10.39 14.40 0.11
C LEU A 899 -10.85 14.76 -1.31
N MET A 900 -10.61 15.99 -1.79
CA MET A 900 -10.88 16.39 -3.17
C MET A 900 -10.02 15.58 -4.15
N PHE A 901 -8.72 15.42 -3.88
CA PHE A 901 -7.86 14.57 -4.71
C PHE A 901 -8.21 13.08 -4.60
N GLU A 902 -8.46 12.54 -3.39
CA GLU A 902 -8.88 11.14 -3.20
C GLU A 902 -10.17 10.80 -3.99
N ASN A 903 -11.13 11.73 -4.07
CA ASN A 903 -12.36 11.56 -4.83
C ASN A 903 -12.19 11.80 -6.35
N GLY A 904 -11.28 12.69 -6.76
CA GLY A 904 -11.00 12.98 -8.16
C GLY A 904 -10.18 11.89 -8.87
N ILE A 905 -9.47 11.06 -8.11
CA ILE A 905 -8.66 9.97 -8.66
C ILE A 905 -9.55 8.95 -9.40
N ARG A 906 -9.24 8.73 -10.69
CA ARG A 906 -9.89 7.75 -11.57
C ARG A 906 -8.83 7.12 -12.46
N GLY A 907 -8.69 5.79 -12.38
CA GLY A 907 -7.65 5.02 -13.07
C GLY A 907 -7.77 5.00 -14.60
N GLY A 908 -7.00 4.12 -15.24
CA GLY A 908 -7.15 3.82 -16.66
C GLY A 908 -8.57 3.35 -17.00
N LEU A 909 -9.07 3.80 -18.15
CA LEU A 909 -10.38 3.39 -18.66
C LEU A 909 -10.26 2.01 -19.32
N VAL A 910 -11.21 1.10 -19.04
CA VAL A 910 -11.25 -0.22 -19.67
C VAL A 910 -12.66 -0.53 -20.13
N GLN A 911 -12.86 -0.70 -21.43
CA GLN A 911 -14.19 -0.77 -22.02
C GLN A 911 -14.19 -1.59 -23.31
N ALA A 912 -15.18 -2.48 -23.44
CA ALA A 912 -15.56 -3.08 -24.72
C ALA A 912 -16.76 -2.30 -25.27
N CYS A 913 -16.55 -1.56 -26.35
CA CYS A 913 -17.56 -0.75 -27.03
C CYS A 913 -18.30 -1.61 -28.08
N MET A 914 -17.57 -2.50 -28.75
CA MET A 914 -18.11 -3.54 -29.63
C MET A 914 -17.55 -4.90 -29.21
N ARG A 915 -18.42 -5.90 -29.08
CA ARG A 915 -18.05 -7.24 -28.58
C ARG A 915 -17.37 -8.13 -29.62
N TYR A 916 -17.65 -7.92 -30.90
CA TYR A 916 -17.17 -8.77 -31.98
C TYR A 916 -17.09 -7.98 -33.28
N ALA A 917 -16.02 -8.19 -34.05
CA ALA A 917 -16.01 -7.88 -35.47
C ALA A 917 -15.02 -8.79 -36.20
N LYS A 918 -15.27 -8.97 -37.50
CA LYS A 918 -14.36 -9.63 -38.45
C LYS A 918 -13.93 -8.62 -39.50
N ALA A 919 -12.64 -8.60 -39.82
CA ALA A 919 -12.10 -7.78 -40.89
C ALA A 919 -12.53 -8.33 -42.27
N ASN A 920 -12.56 -7.48 -43.28
CA ASN A 920 -12.81 -7.89 -44.67
C ASN A 920 -11.75 -7.28 -45.58
N ASN A 921 -10.59 -7.93 -45.70
CA ASN A 921 -9.53 -7.52 -46.61
C ASN A 921 -8.88 -8.76 -47.25
N MET A 922 -8.10 -8.57 -48.31
CA MET A 922 -7.52 -9.67 -49.10
C MET A 922 -6.58 -10.60 -48.31
N LYS A 923 -6.15 -10.22 -47.10
CA LYS A 923 -5.33 -11.04 -46.21
C LYS A 923 -6.16 -11.81 -45.17
N THR A 924 -7.49 -11.65 -45.17
CA THR A 924 -8.40 -12.28 -44.20
C THR A 924 -9.03 -13.57 -44.76
N PRO A 925 -9.01 -14.70 -44.02
CA PRO A 925 -9.70 -15.93 -44.42
C PRO A 925 -11.21 -15.73 -44.61
N GLY A 926 -11.69 -16.05 -45.82
CA GLY A 926 -13.07 -15.80 -46.23
C GLY A 926 -13.34 -14.37 -46.73
N TYR A 927 -12.32 -13.66 -47.25
CA TYR A 927 -12.47 -12.36 -47.89
C TYR A 927 -13.59 -12.33 -48.94
N ASP A 928 -14.50 -11.38 -48.80
CA ASP A 928 -15.63 -11.19 -49.70
C ASP A 928 -15.47 -9.89 -50.48
N LYS A 929 -15.20 -10.01 -51.79
CA LYS A 929 -15.04 -8.87 -52.71
C LYS A 929 -16.32 -8.06 -52.91
N THR A 930 -17.50 -8.60 -52.55
CA THR A 930 -18.78 -7.88 -52.64
C THR A 930 -19.04 -6.99 -51.42
N LYS A 931 -18.36 -7.27 -50.30
CA LYS A 931 -18.46 -6.48 -49.08
C LYS A 931 -17.41 -5.36 -49.06
N GLU A 932 -17.75 -4.26 -48.40
CA GLU A 932 -16.85 -3.15 -48.15
C GLU A 932 -15.58 -3.64 -47.43
N LYS A 933 -14.42 -3.07 -47.77
CA LYS A 933 -13.16 -3.49 -47.15
C LYS A 933 -12.99 -2.92 -45.76
N SER A 934 -12.46 -3.72 -44.85
CA SER A 934 -12.18 -3.31 -43.48
C SER A 934 -10.94 -3.94 -42.88
N TRP A 935 -10.37 -3.23 -41.92
CA TRP A 935 -9.19 -3.60 -41.16
C TRP A 935 -9.48 -3.47 -39.66
N ILE A 936 -8.95 -4.40 -38.87
CA ILE A 936 -8.89 -4.27 -37.41
C ILE A 936 -7.45 -3.88 -37.06
N ILE A 937 -7.29 -2.76 -36.36
CA ILE A 937 -5.97 -2.20 -35.99
C ILE A 937 -5.89 -2.09 -34.47
N TYR A 938 -4.77 -2.51 -33.89
CA TYR A 938 -4.52 -2.45 -32.45
C TYR A 938 -3.35 -1.50 -32.17
N GLN A 939 -3.64 -0.38 -31.49
CA GLN A 939 -2.67 0.68 -31.25
C GLN A 939 -2.45 0.89 -29.75
N ASP A 940 -1.20 0.99 -29.32
CA ASP A 940 -0.82 1.25 -27.93
C ASP A 940 -0.03 2.56 -27.79
N CYS A 941 -0.35 3.37 -26.79
CA CYS A 941 0.34 4.64 -26.54
C CYS A 941 1.66 4.42 -25.79
N ASN A 942 2.79 4.52 -26.50
CA ASN A 942 4.14 4.48 -25.97
C ASN A 942 4.27 5.30 -24.67
N ASN A 943 4.41 4.60 -23.53
CA ASN A 943 4.66 5.20 -22.22
C ASN A 943 3.72 6.37 -21.87
N LEU A 944 2.40 6.16 -22.00
CA LEU A 944 1.36 7.18 -21.77
C LEU A 944 1.53 7.97 -20.46
N TYR A 945 1.81 7.28 -19.34
CA TYR A 945 2.03 7.97 -18.05
C TYR A 945 3.36 8.72 -18.01
N GLY A 946 4.42 8.24 -18.69
CA GLY A 946 5.67 8.99 -18.85
C GLY A 946 5.50 10.25 -19.70
N TRP A 947 4.68 10.20 -20.75
CA TRP A 947 4.27 11.40 -21.50
C TRP A 947 3.55 12.38 -20.56
N ALA A 948 2.52 11.94 -19.84
CA ALA A 948 1.78 12.80 -18.92
C ALA A 948 2.67 13.40 -17.81
N MET A 949 3.63 12.62 -17.27
CA MET A 949 4.64 13.09 -16.29
C MET A 949 5.69 14.05 -16.87
N SER A 950 5.78 14.19 -18.20
CA SER A 950 6.69 15.12 -18.88
C SER A 950 6.04 16.49 -19.15
N GLU A 951 4.72 16.61 -18.96
CA GLU A 951 3.97 17.85 -19.03
C GLU A 951 4.14 18.70 -17.74
N TYR A 952 3.52 19.88 -17.68
CA TYR A 952 3.55 20.71 -16.48
C TYR A 952 2.80 20.01 -15.32
N MET A 953 3.55 19.63 -14.28
CA MET A 953 3.07 18.90 -13.12
C MET A 953 2.93 19.80 -11.89
N PRO A 954 1.86 19.66 -11.08
CA PRO A 954 1.72 20.35 -9.80
C PRO A 954 2.86 20.04 -8.83
N TYR A 955 3.34 21.05 -8.09
CA TYR A 955 4.33 20.87 -7.02
C TYR A 955 4.05 21.65 -5.73
N GLY A 956 3.19 22.68 -5.77
CA GLY A 956 3.01 23.60 -4.64
C GLY A 956 1.86 24.59 -4.79
N GLY A 957 1.88 25.65 -3.98
CA GLY A 957 0.99 26.79 -4.16
C GLY A 957 -0.51 26.56 -3.93
N PHE A 958 -0.90 25.45 -3.30
CA PHE A 958 -2.31 25.04 -3.15
C PHE A 958 -3.16 26.07 -2.39
N ASN A 959 -4.07 26.74 -3.10
CA ASN A 959 -4.97 27.75 -2.55
C ASN A 959 -6.39 27.59 -3.09
N TRP A 960 -7.39 27.73 -2.21
CA TRP A 960 -8.79 27.85 -2.63
C TRP A 960 -9.00 29.22 -3.31
N VAL A 961 -9.53 29.22 -4.53
CA VAL A 961 -9.80 30.43 -5.32
C VAL A 961 -11.29 30.56 -5.63
N GLU A 962 -11.68 31.63 -6.31
CA GLU A 962 -13.07 31.94 -6.66
C GLU A 962 -13.73 30.75 -7.39
N PRO A 963 -14.92 30.29 -6.97
CA PRO A 963 -15.61 29.19 -7.63
C PRO A 963 -16.30 29.66 -8.93
N SER A 964 -15.49 30.08 -9.90
CA SER A 964 -15.92 30.46 -11.25
C SER A 964 -15.03 29.81 -12.31
N LEU A 965 -15.44 29.93 -13.58
CA LEU A 965 -14.64 29.49 -14.74
C LEU A 965 -13.69 30.60 -15.23
N ASP A 966 -13.64 31.76 -14.56
CA ASP A 966 -12.89 32.92 -15.05
C ASP A 966 -11.38 32.63 -15.08
N GLY A 967 -10.75 32.91 -16.22
CA GLY A 967 -9.37 32.53 -16.49
C GLY A 967 -9.15 31.08 -16.92
N LEU A 968 -10.19 30.23 -17.02
CA LEU A 968 -10.05 28.86 -17.54
C LEU A 968 -9.57 28.86 -19.00
N ASN A 969 -10.11 29.74 -19.83
CA ASN A 969 -9.73 29.82 -21.25
C ASN A 969 -8.33 30.47 -21.45
N ASP A 970 -7.87 31.25 -20.48
CA ASP A 970 -6.56 31.93 -20.54
C ASP A 970 -5.42 31.02 -20.05
N MET A 971 -5.72 29.98 -19.26
CA MET A 971 -4.73 28.99 -18.80
C MET A 971 -4.26 28.10 -19.97
N LYS A 972 -2.96 28.15 -20.24
CA LYS A 972 -2.31 27.31 -21.25
C LYS A 972 -1.66 26.10 -20.60
N THR A 973 -1.36 25.07 -21.39
CA THR A 973 -0.67 23.85 -20.93
C THR A 973 0.69 24.08 -20.28
N LYS A 974 1.30 25.26 -20.49
CA LYS A 974 2.57 25.72 -19.92
C LYS A 974 2.44 26.96 -19.03
N SER A 975 1.25 27.25 -18.50
CA SER A 975 1.07 28.32 -17.51
C SER A 975 1.68 27.89 -16.17
N ASP A 976 2.35 28.80 -15.44
CA ASP A 976 2.94 28.51 -14.11
C ASP A 976 1.89 28.13 -13.05
N LYS A 977 0.63 28.46 -13.31
CA LYS A 977 -0.55 28.14 -12.50
C LYS A 977 -1.46 27.15 -13.21
N GLY A 978 -1.95 26.17 -12.45
CA GLY A 978 -2.99 25.23 -12.87
C GLY A 978 -4.13 25.17 -11.84
N ARG A 979 -5.26 24.55 -12.22
CA ARG A 979 -6.44 24.43 -11.34
C ARG A 979 -7.10 23.05 -11.37
N VAL A 980 -7.72 22.70 -10.26
CA VAL A 980 -8.68 21.58 -10.14
C VAL A 980 -10.05 22.14 -9.82
N TYR A 981 -11.07 21.66 -10.53
CA TYR A 981 -12.45 22.10 -10.41
C TYR A 981 -13.32 21.00 -9.81
N GLU A 982 -14.25 21.35 -8.92
CA GLU A 982 -15.41 20.52 -8.57
C GLU A 982 -16.67 21.17 -9.13
N ILE A 983 -17.34 20.46 -10.04
CA ILE A 983 -18.36 21.02 -10.94
C ILE A 983 -19.56 20.09 -11.13
N ASP A 984 -20.69 20.68 -11.49
CA ASP A 984 -21.78 19.96 -12.15
C ASP A 984 -21.64 20.14 -13.67
N VAL A 985 -21.73 19.04 -14.42
CA VAL A 985 -21.60 19.03 -15.89
C VAL A 985 -22.77 18.26 -16.49
N THR A 986 -23.44 18.88 -17.45
CA THR A 986 -24.49 18.27 -18.26
C THR A 986 -23.92 17.80 -19.59
N TYR A 987 -24.42 16.64 -20.06
CA TYR A 987 -24.07 16.05 -21.34
C TYR A 987 -25.22 16.29 -22.34
N PRO A 988 -25.06 17.18 -23.34
CA PRO A 988 -26.10 17.43 -24.33
C PRO A 988 -26.42 16.20 -25.18
N ARG A 989 -27.72 15.93 -25.38
CA ARG A 989 -28.20 14.75 -26.14
C ARG A 989 -27.69 14.69 -27.58
N ASN A 990 -27.51 15.84 -28.22
CA ASN A 990 -26.98 15.95 -29.59
C ASN A 990 -25.49 15.54 -29.72
N LEU A 991 -24.80 15.28 -28.62
CA LEU A 991 -23.42 14.77 -28.62
C LEU A 991 -23.35 13.26 -28.40
N HIS A 992 -24.45 12.58 -28.09
CA HIS A 992 -24.43 11.15 -27.73
C HIS A 992 -23.90 10.30 -28.89
N ASP A 993 -24.41 10.50 -30.11
CA ASP A 993 -23.97 9.73 -31.28
C ASP A 993 -22.51 10.05 -31.65
N LYS A 994 -22.13 11.33 -31.60
CA LYS A 994 -20.75 11.78 -31.89
C LYS A 994 -19.73 11.17 -30.90
N HIS A 995 -20.11 11.04 -29.64
CA HIS A 995 -19.25 10.54 -28.57
C HIS A 995 -19.61 9.11 -28.12
N ASN A 996 -20.36 8.35 -28.92
CA ASN A 996 -20.84 6.99 -28.61
C ASN A 996 -19.72 6.05 -28.15
N ASP A 997 -18.59 6.14 -28.83
CA ASP A 997 -17.46 5.24 -28.70
C ASP A 997 -16.61 5.50 -27.44
N LEU A 998 -16.43 6.77 -27.04
CA LEU A 998 -15.54 7.13 -25.93
C LEU A 998 -16.00 8.37 -25.13
N PRO A 999 -17.14 8.33 -24.41
CA PRO A 999 -17.67 9.51 -23.74
C PRO A 999 -16.70 10.16 -22.73
N PHE A 1000 -16.63 11.50 -22.77
CA PHE A 1000 -15.87 12.34 -21.82
C PHE A 1000 -16.30 12.16 -20.35
N LEU A 1001 -15.37 12.45 -19.44
CA LEU A 1001 -15.56 12.53 -17.98
C LEU A 1001 -16.12 11.23 -17.34
N PRO A 1002 -15.40 10.10 -17.39
CA PRO A 1002 -15.87 8.82 -16.87
C PRO A 1002 -16.09 8.85 -15.35
N GLN A 1003 -17.07 8.11 -14.85
CA GLN A 1003 -17.45 8.12 -13.43
C GLN A 1003 -17.52 6.73 -12.79
N ASN A 1004 -17.10 6.64 -11.53
CA ASN A 1004 -17.18 5.41 -10.74
C ASN A 1004 -18.62 5.18 -10.26
N SER A 1005 -19.35 4.26 -10.90
CA SER A 1005 -20.77 3.98 -10.67
C SER A 1005 -21.06 2.48 -10.70
N ILE A 1006 -22.19 2.03 -10.17
CA ILE A 1006 -22.58 0.62 -10.19
C ILE A 1006 -23.38 0.39 -11.48
N PRO A 1007 -22.93 -0.48 -12.40
CA PRO A 1007 -23.69 -0.78 -13.62
C PRO A 1007 -25.04 -1.42 -13.29
N PRO A 1008 -26.10 -1.17 -14.10
CA PRO A 1008 -27.37 -1.90 -13.99
C PRO A 1008 -27.16 -3.42 -13.92
N GLY A 1009 -27.88 -4.10 -13.04
CA GLY A 1009 -27.75 -5.55 -12.82
C GLY A 1009 -26.45 -5.99 -12.12
N SER A 1010 -25.56 -5.08 -11.73
CA SER A 1010 -24.32 -5.40 -11.00
C SER A 1010 -24.39 -5.02 -9.51
N LYS A 1011 -23.62 -5.73 -8.68
CA LYS A 1011 -23.32 -5.33 -7.29
C LYS A 1011 -22.00 -4.55 -7.16
N VAL A 1012 -21.24 -4.36 -8.25
CA VAL A 1012 -19.86 -3.86 -8.18
C VAL A 1012 -19.69 -2.56 -8.95
N ARG A 1013 -19.17 -1.55 -8.25
CA ARG A 1013 -18.82 -0.25 -8.83
C ARG A 1013 -17.64 -0.39 -9.80
N LYS A 1014 -17.78 0.19 -10.98
CA LYS A 1014 -16.77 0.24 -12.04
C LYS A 1014 -16.58 1.69 -12.50
N LEU A 1015 -15.43 1.99 -13.09
CA LEU A 1015 -15.26 3.22 -13.85
C LEU A 1015 -16.00 3.06 -15.18
N MET A 1016 -17.00 3.91 -15.44
CA MET A 1016 -17.84 3.84 -16.64
C MET A 1016 -17.78 5.16 -17.40
N THR A 1017 -17.68 5.12 -18.73
CA THR A 1017 -18.11 6.26 -19.55
C THR A 1017 -19.63 6.24 -19.64
N THR A 1018 -20.30 7.36 -19.35
CA THR A 1018 -21.76 7.45 -19.48
C THR A 1018 -22.16 8.85 -19.95
N PHE A 1019 -23.29 8.94 -20.65
CA PHE A 1019 -23.92 10.22 -21.03
C PHE A 1019 -24.73 10.87 -19.90
N GLU A 1020 -24.68 10.32 -18.69
CA GLU A 1020 -25.39 10.89 -17.54
C GLU A 1020 -24.79 12.23 -17.14
N ASN A 1021 -25.61 13.15 -16.64
CA ASN A 1021 -25.12 14.38 -16.03
C ASN A 1021 -24.26 14.05 -14.81
N LYS A 1022 -23.13 14.74 -14.67
CA LYS A 1022 -22.14 14.53 -13.62
C LYS A 1022 -22.36 15.58 -12.52
N LYS A 1023 -22.42 15.17 -11.26
CA LYS A 1023 -22.63 16.07 -10.11
C LYS A 1023 -21.45 16.00 -9.15
N ASN A 1024 -20.98 17.16 -8.67
CA ASN A 1024 -19.76 17.30 -7.86
C ASN A 1024 -18.53 16.58 -8.48
N TYR A 1025 -18.40 16.62 -9.80
CA TYR A 1025 -17.33 15.96 -10.53
C TYR A 1025 -16.02 16.73 -10.38
N ILE A 1026 -14.98 16.07 -9.84
CA ILE A 1026 -13.66 16.66 -9.66
C ILE A 1026 -12.80 16.40 -10.90
N VAL A 1027 -12.20 17.43 -11.49
CA VAL A 1027 -11.48 17.36 -12.79
C VAL A 1027 -10.31 18.34 -12.86
N HIS A 1028 -9.22 17.93 -13.54
CA HIS A 1028 -8.08 18.80 -13.85
C HIS A 1028 -8.41 19.78 -14.98
N TYR A 1029 -7.92 21.03 -14.92
CA TYR A 1029 -8.30 22.09 -15.87
C TYR A 1029 -8.16 21.70 -17.35
N ARG A 1030 -7.10 20.98 -17.75
CA ARG A 1030 -6.90 20.53 -19.15
C ARG A 1030 -7.99 19.57 -19.65
N ASN A 1031 -8.42 18.64 -18.80
CA ASN A 1031 -9.48 17.68 -19.13
C ASN A 1031 -10.85 18.39 -19.16
N LEU A 1032 -11.03 19.44 -18.34
CA LEU A 1032 -12.21 20.30 -18.39
C LEU A 1032 -12.26 21.17 -19.66
N GLN A 1033 -11.14 21.79 -20.05
CA GLN A 1033 -11.02 22.54 -21.31
C GLN A 1033 -11.42 21.67 -22.49
N GLN A 1034 -10.79 20.50 -22.64
CA GLN A 1034 -11.09 19.55 -23.72
C GLN A 1034 -12.55 19.07 -23.74
N ALA A 1035 -13.18 18.88 -22.57
CA ALA A 1035 -14.59 18.54 -22.47
C ALA A 1035 -15.52 19.68 -22.92
N ILE A 1036 -15.22 20.94 -22.53
CA ILE A 1036 -15.98 22.13 -22.94
C ILE A 1036 -15.80 22.41 -24.44
N GLU A 1037 -14.59 22.28 -24.96
CA GLU A 1037 -14.28 22.37 -26.40
C GLU A 1037 -15.05 21.34 -27.25
N ASN A 1038 -15.34 20.17 -26.67
CA ASN A 1038 -16.20 19.15 -27.28
C ASN A 1038 -17.70 19.30 -26.95
N GLY A 1039 -18.11 20.40 -26.31
CA GLY A 1039 -19.51 20.80 -26.15
C GLY A 1039 -20.19 20.36 -24.85
N LEU A 1040 -19.47 19.83 -23.86
CA LEU A 1040 -20.05 19.56 -22.54
C LEU A 1040 -20.29 20.89 -21.79
N ILE A 1041 -21.41 20.99 -21.06
CA ILE A 1041 -21.86 22.24 -20.45
C ILE A 1041 -21.65 22.17 -18.93
N VAL A 1042 -20.88 23.11 -18.37
CA VAL A 1042 -20.74 23.27 -16.91
C VAL A 1042 -21.96 24.03 -16.39
N GLU A 1043 -22.78 23.38 -15.56
CA GLU A 1043 -23.96 24.00 -14.95
C GLU A 1043 -23.59 24.84 -13.71
N LYS A 1044 -22.58 24.39 -12.96
CA LYS A 1044 -22.21 24.98 -11.67
C LYS A 1044 -20.77 24.66 -11.31
N VAL A 1045 -20.06 25.64 -10.78
CA VAL A 1045 -18.77 25.46 -10.09
C VAL A 1045 -19.04 25.50 -8.58
N HIS A 1046 -18.60 24.48 -7.83
CA HIS A 1046 -18.75 24.43 -6.38
C HIS A 1046 -17.48 24.89 -5.66
N ARG A 1047 -16.31 24.41 -6.11
CA ARG A 1047 -15.00 24.72 -5.53
C ARG A 1047 -13.91 24.70 -6.62
N VAL A 1048 -12.90 25.56 -6.46
CA VAL A 1048 -11.71 25.60 -7.31
C VAL A 1048 -10.45 25.66 -6.46
N LEU A 1049 -9.49 24.80 -6.76
CA LEU A 1049 -8.19 24.73 -6.11
C LEU A 1049 -7.11 25.10 -7.13
N GLU A 1050 -6.42 26.21 -6.91
CA GLU A 1050 -5.28 26.65 -7.73
C GLU A 1050 -3.96 26.14 -7.13
N PHE A 1051 -2.97 25.86 -7.99
CA PHE A 1051 -1.66 25.34 -7.62
C PHE A 1051 -0.55 25.85 -8.56
N ASP A 1052 0.69 25.78 -8.08
CA ASP A 1052 1.90 26.01 -8.89
C ASP A 1052 2.28 24.73 -9.65
N GLN A 1053 2.62 24.86 -10.94
CA GLN A 1053 3.02 23.75 -11.81
C GLN A 1053 4.20 24.12 -12.71
N SER A 1054 5.02 23.13 -13.09
CA SER A 1054 6.12 23.26 -14.06
C SER A 1054 6.53 21.90 -14.62
N ASP A 1055 7.39 21.86 -15.64
CA ASP A 1055 7.92 20.64 -16.27
C ASP A 1055 8.99 19.90 -15.43
N TRP A 1056 9.03 20.12 -14.12
CA TRP A 1056 10.11 19.69 -13.21
C TRP A 1056 10.43 18.18 -13.27
N LEU A 1057 9.45 17.34 -13.59
CA LEU A 1057 9.58 15.88 -13.69
C LEU A 1057 10.09 15.40 -15.06
N SER A 1058 9.91 16.20 -16.12
CA SER A 1058 10.27 15.87 -17.52
C SER A 1058 11.73 15.44 -17.67
N LYS A 1059 12.66 16.14 -16.98
CA LYS A 1059 14.10 15.81 -17.02
C LYS A 1059 14.42 14.41 -16.48
N TYR A 1060 13.67 13.93 -15.49
CA TYR A 1060 13.84 12.58 -14.93
C TYR A 1060 13.26 11.50 -15.85
N ILE A 1061 12.10 11.76 -16.47
CA ILE A 1061 11.53 10.85 -17.49
C ILE A 1061 12.47 10.73 -18.69
N ASN A 1062 13.05 11.85 -19.15
CA ASN A 1062 14.03 11.86 -20.24
C ASN A 1062 15.31 11.10 -19.88
N LEU A 1063 15.86 11.29 -18.67
CA LEU A 1063 17.00 10.49 -18.18
C LEU A 1063 16.73 8.99 -18.31
N ASN A 1064 15.64 8.51 -17.73
CA ASN A 1064 15.31 7.08 -17.74
C ASN A 1064 14.99 6.57 -19.17
N THR A 1065 14.37 7.40 -20.02
CA THR A 1065 14.12 7.06 -21.43
C THR A 1065 15.43 6.90 -22.21
N GLU A 1066 16.41 7.78 -22.00
CA GLU A 1066 17.73 7.67 -22.63
C GLU A 1066 18.55 6.50 -22.08
N MET A 1067 18.47 6.21 -20.77
CA MET A 1067 19.11 5.00 -20.22
C MET A 1067 18.44 3.72 -20.76
N ARG A 1068 17.11 3.70 -20.92
CA ARG A 1068 16.38 2.60 -21.57
C ARG A 1068 16.78 2.39 -23.04
N LYS A 1069 17.17 3.45 -23.76
CA LYS A 1069 17.71 3.34 -25.14
C LYS A 1069 19.15 2.81 -25.17
N LYS A 1070 19.96 3.12 -24.15
CA LYS A 1070 21.36 2.68 -24.02
C LYS A 1070 21.53 1.29 -23.40
N ALA A 1071 20.51 0.82 -22.68
CA ALA A 1071 20.47 -0.48 -22.02
C ALA A 1071 20.79 -1.63 -22.97
N LYS A 1072 21.78 -2.45 -22.61
CA LYS A 1072 22.29 -3.53 -23.48
C LYS A 1072 21.47 -4.83 -23.35
N ASN A 1073 20.92 -5.09 -22.18
CA ASN A 1073 20.12 -6.27 -21.85
C ASN A 1073 18.64 -5.91 -21.61
N GLU A 1074 17.75 -6.91 -21.61
CA GLU A 1074 16.31 -6.69 -21.38
C GLU A 1074 16.01 -6.22 -19.96
N PHE A 1075 16.73 -6.75 -18.95
CA PHE A 1075 16.53 -6.39 -17.55
C PHE A 1075 16.68 -4.87 -17.31
N GLU A 1076 17.74 -4.24 -17.83
CA GLU A 1076 17.95 -2.80 -17.71
C GLU A 1076 16.83 -2.01 -18.42
N LYS A 1077 16.37 -2.46 -19.60
CA LYS A 1077 15.29 -1.78 -20.33
C LYS A 1077 14.00 -1.74 -19.52
N ASP A 1078 13.68 -2.83 -18.83
CA ASP A 1078 12.51 -2.95 -17.96
C ASP A 1078 12.70 -2.26 -16.61
N PHE A 1079 13.91 -2.28 -16.04
CA PHE A 1079 14.25 -1.50 -14.87
C PHE A 1079 14.02 0.00 -15.12
N PHE A 1080 14.54 0.57 -16.20
CA PHE A 1080 14.32 1.99 -16.53
C PHE A 1080 12.85 2.30 -16.89
N LYS A 1081 12.08 1.36 -17.45
CA LYS A 1081 10.61 1.45 -17.60
C LYS A 1081 9.93 1.52 -16.22
N LEU A 1082 10.30 0.63 -15.30
CA LEU A 1082 9.79 0.58 -13.93
C LEU A 1082 10.12 1.85 -13.14
N MET A 1083 11.32 2.41 -13.29
CA MET A 1083 11.73 3.63 -12.58
C MET A 1083 10.81 4.81 -12.87
N ASN A 1084 10.28 4.95 -14.09
CA ASN A 1084 9.25 5.95 -14.41
C ASN A 1084 7.90 5.59 -13.76
N ASN A 1085 7.35 4.41 -14.04
CA ASN A 1085 6.02 3.99 -13.56
C ASN A 1085 5.91 3.94 -12.03
N ALA A 1086 7.02 3.68 -11.34
CA ALA A 1086 7.08 3.61 -9.89
C ALA A 1086 6.94 4.98 -9.21
N VAL A 1087 7.38 6.09 -9.82
CA VAL A 1087 7.14 7.45 -9.29
C VAL A 1087 5.64 7.69 -9.19
N PHE A 1088 4.92 7.49 -10.29
CA PHE A 1088 3.46 7.61 -10.34
C PHE A 1088 2.80 6.74 -9.25
N GLY A 1089 3.13 5.45 -9.18
CA GLY A 1089 2.60 4.53 -8.17
C GLY A 1089 2.85 4.98 -6.72
N LYS A 1090 4.01 5.57 -6.43
CA LYS A 1090 4.34 6.09 -5.08
C LYS A 1090 3.58 7.35 -4.70
N THR A 1091 3.29 8.25 -5.65
CA THR A 1091 2.44 9.42 -5.37
C THR A 1091 1.02 9.02 -4.97
N MET A 1092 0.54 7.88 -5.47
CA MET A 1092 -0.83 7.36 -5.34
C MET A 1092 -1.03 6.35 -4.20
N GLN A 1093 -0.03 6.11 -3.36
CA GLN A 1093 -0.08 5.09 -2.31
C GLN A 1093 -1.15 5.39 -1.26
N SER A 1094 -2.21 4.57 -1.19
CA SER A 1094 -3.31 4.77 -0.24
C SER A 1094 -2.92 4.43 1.20
N LYS A 1095 -2.70 5.47 2.00
CA LYS A 1095 -2.40 5.37 3.44
C LYS A 1095 -3.49 4.71 4.28
N ARG A 1096 -4.73 4.65 3.76
CA ARG A 1096 -5.87 3.97 4.40
C ARG A 1096 -5.80 2.45 4.32
N LYS A 1097 -4.99 1.90 3.40
CA LYS A 1097 -4.82 0.45 3.18
C LYS A 1097 -3.56 -0.13 3.82
N GLU A 1098 -2.69 0.70 4.40
CA GLU A 1098 -1.46 0.22 5.07
C GLU A 1098 -1.81 -0.66 6.28
N MET A 1099 -1.29 -1.89 6.27
CA MET A 1099 -1.53 -2.87 7.32
C MET A 1099 -0.58 -2.64 8.50
N LYS A 1100 -1.15 -2.55 9.71
CA LYS A 1100 -0.39 -2.49 10.95
C LYS A 1100 -0.32 -3.87 11.58
N MET A 1101 0.87 -4.44 11.65
CA MET A 1101 1.13 -5.73 12.29
C MET A 1101 2.41 -5.64 13.13
N GLU A 1102 2.44 -6.33 14.27
CA GLU A 1102 3.63 -6.51 15.10
C GLU A 1102 3.92 -8.01 15.23
N LEU A 1103 5.17 -8.43 15.05
CA LEU A 1103 5.63 -9.77 15.44
C LEU A 1103 6.11 -9.71 16.90
N VAL A 1104 5.65 -10.64 17.73
CA VAL A 1104 5.81 -10.58 19.19
C VAL A 1104 6.17 -11.95 19.76
N SER A 1105 7.32 -12.02 20.43
CA SER A 1105 7.73 -13.16 21.25
C SER A 1105 7.37 -13.01 22.74
N CYS A 1106 7.36 -11.78 23.27
CA CYS A 1106 7.03 -11.53 24.67
C CYS A 1106 5.51 -11.65 24.96
N GLU A 1107 5.12 -12.62 25.81
CA GLU A 1107 3.73 -12.82 26.27
C GLU A 1107 3.11 -11.56 26.90
N GLY A 1108 3.88 -10.80 27.67
CA GLY A 1108 3.44 -9.53 28.28
C GLY A 1108 3.14 -8.43 27.25
N ARG A 1109 3.85 -8.41 26.11
CA ARG A 1109 3.53 -7.53 24.97
C ARG A 1109 2.30 -8.03 24.23
N LEU A 1110 2.17 -9.34 24.03
CA LEU A 1110 1.03 -9.96 23.36
C LEU A 1110 -0.30 -9.62 24.07
N GLN A 1111 -0.38 -9.80 25.39
CA GLN A 1111 -1.59 -9.45 26.16
C GLN A 1111 -1.92 -7.95 26.07
N LYS A 1112 -0.91 -7.08 26.16
CA LYS A 1112 -1.09 -5.62 26.00
C LYS A 1112 -1.62 -5.23 24.62
N LEU A 1113 -1.34 -6.01 23.57
CA LEU A 1113 -1.91 -5.78 22.24
C LEU A 1113 -3.33 -6.35 22.11
N ILE A 1114 -3.61 -7.54 22.64
CA ILE A 1114 -4.97 -8.14 22.67
C ILE A 1114 -5.96 -7.23 23.41
N ASN A 1115 -5.53 -6.58 24.50
CA ASN A 1115 -6.38 -5.67 25.26
C ASN A 1115 -6.72 -4.36 24.50
N LYS A 1116 -5.98 -3.97 23.45
CA LYS A 1116 -6.31 -2.77 22.65
C LYS A 1116 -7.65 -2.91 21.93
N THR A 1117 -8.39 -1.82 21.87
CA THR A 1117 -9.60 -1.67 21.03
C THR A 1117 -9.31 -1.75 19.53
N THR A 1118 -8.07 -1.50 19.11
CA THR A 1118 -7.64 -1.64 17.71
C THR A 1118 -7.20 -3.05 17.34
N PHE A 1119 -7.23 -4.02 18.26
CA PHE A 1119 -6.89 -5.41 17.99
C PHE A 1119 -7.85 -6.05 16.97
N LYS A 1120 -7.31 -6.73 15.94
CA LYS A 1120 -8.10 -7.49 14.97
C LYS A 1120 -8.06 -8.99 15.22
N HIS A 1121 -6.88 -9.58 15.28
CA HIS A 1121 -6.66 -11.02 15.49
C HIS A 1121 -5.18 -11.32 15.72
N VAL A 1122 -4.88 -12.55 16.17
CA VAL A 1122 -3.52 -13.12 16.23
C VAL A 1122 -3.41 -14.30 15.26
N THR A 1123 -2.27 -14.39 14.58
CA THR A 1123 -1.80 -15.58 13.86
C THR A 1123 -0.54 -16.10 14.55
N ARG A 1124 -0.51 -17.38 14.95
CA ARG A 1124 0.67 -18.02 15.56
C ARG A 1124 1.63 -18.47 14.46
N TYR A 1125 2.92 -18.17 14.62
CA TYR A 1125 3.98 -18.59 13.70
C TYR A 1125 4.80 -19.75 14.28
N SER A 1126 5.19 -19.66 15.54
CA SER A 1126 5.88 -20.73 16.27
C SER A 1126 5.43 -20.75 17.74
N GLU A 1127 6.03 -21.61 18.57
CA GLU A 1127 5.84 -21.64 20.02
C GLU A 1127 5.98 -20.24 20.63
N ASN A 1128 7.08 -19.58 20.27
CA ASN A 1128 7.57 -18.32 20.83
C ASN A 1128 7.33 -17.12 19.91
N LEU A 1129 6.50 -17.22 18.86
CA LEU A 1129 6.24 -16.09 17.95
C LEU A 1129 4.79 -15.99 17.49
N ASN A 1130 4.22 -14.80 17.69
CA ASN A 1130 2.85 -14.46 17.32
C ASN A 1130 2.81 -13.17 16.49
N ALA A 1131 2.07 -13.19 15.39
CA ALA A 1131 1.77 -12.02 14.57
C ALA A 1131 0.45 -11.38 15.00
N VAL A 1132 0.46 -10.10 15.36
CA VAL A 1132 -0.69 -9.39 15.91
C VAL A 1132 -1.16 -8.30 14.95
N ALA A 1133 -2.33 -8.50 14.35
CA ALA A 1133 -2.92 -7.56 13.40
C ALA A 1133 -3.73 -6.46 14.12
N LEU A 1134 -3.52 -5.20 13.72
CA LEU A 1134 -4.18 -4.03 14.31
C LEU A 1134 -4.96 -3.21 13.25
N GLU A 1135 -5.96 -2.46 13.71
CA GLU A 1135 -6.62 -1.39 12.96
C GLU A 1135 -5.85 -0.08 13.11
N ASN A 1136 -5.61 0.60 11.99
CA ASN A 1136 -4.92 1.88 12.00
C ASN A 1136 -5.92 3.04 12.19
N LYS A 1137 -6.06 3.53 13.44
CA LYS A 1137 -6.95 4.66 13.77
C LYS A 1137 -6.31 6.03 13.59
N ILE A 1138 -4.97 6.13 13.56
CA ILE A 1138 -4.24 7.38 13.29
C ILE A 1138 -3.51 7.20 11.96
N ILE A 1139 -3.82 8.04 10.98
CA ILE A 1139 -3.30 7.90 9.62
C ILE A 1139 -2.55 9.17 9.23
N THR A 1140 -1.23 9.03 9.03
CA THR A 1140 -0.36 10.11 8.56
C THR A 1140 -0.44 10.21 7.04
N PHE A 1141 -0.86 11.38 6.53
CA PHE A 1141 -1.04 11.63 5.11
C PHE A 1141 0.17 12.38 4.52
N ASP A 1142 1.23 11.63 4.23
CA ASP A 1142 2.56 12.12 3.81
C ASP A 1142 2.87 11.86 2.31
N LYS A 1143 1.86 11.88 1.44
CA LYS A 1143 2.01 11.55 0.01
C LYS A 1143 1.44 12.67 -0.89
N PRO A 1144 2.14 13.05 -1.97
CA PRO A 1144 1.71 14.12 -2.87
C PRO A 1144 0.70 13.59 -3.90
N ILE A 1145 -0.48 13.16 -3.42
CA ILE A 1145 -1.51 12.48 -4.24
C ILE A 1145 -2.03 13.31 -5.42
N TYR A 1146 -1.85 14.62 -5.36
CA TYR A 1146 -2.20 15.55 -6.44
C TYR A 1146 -1.41 15.31 -7.73
N ILE A 1147 -0.18 14.77 -7.64
CA ILE A 1147 0.64 14.45 -8.82
C ILE A 1147 -0.01 13.31 -9.59
N GLY A 1148 -0.30 12.19 -8.92
CA GLY A 1148 -0.93 11.04 -9.57
C GLY A 1148 -2.37 11.31 -10.03
N PHE A 1149 -3.11 12.20 -9.35
CA PHE A 1149 -4.36 12.74 -9.89
C PHE A 1149 -4.13 13.48 -11.22
N ALA A 1150 -3.17 14.41 -11.28
CA ALA A 1150 -2.88 15.17 -12.49
C ALA A 1150 -2.39 14.26 -13.63
N VAL A 1151 -1.49 13.31 -13.36
CA VAL A 1151 -1.03 12.30 -14.33
C VAL A 1151 -2.19 11.50 -14.91
N LEU A 1152 -3.12 11.02 -14.07
CA LEU A 1152 -4.29 10.25 -14.51
C LEU A 1152 -5.27 11.06 -15.36
N ASP A 1153 -5.48 12.34 -15.08
CA ASP A 1153 -6.39 13.17 -15.87
C ASP A 1153 -5.74 13.72 -17.14
N ILE A 1154 -4.45 14.07 -17.10
CA ILE A 1154 -3.68 14.49 -18.27
C ILE A 1154 -3.50 13.33 -19.26
N SER A 1155 -3.26 12.10 -18.79
CA SER A 1155 -3.14 10.94 -19.69
C SER A 1155 -4.43 10.70 -20.49
N LYS A 1156 -5.61 10.88 -19.89
CA LYS A 1156 -6.89 10.80 -20.61
C LYS A 1156 -6.99 11.83 -21.74
N THR A 1157 -6.40 13.03 -21.58
CA THR A 1157 -6.44 14.04 -22.65
C THR A 1157 -5.69 13.63 -23.91
N MET A 1158 -4.62 12.82 -23.80
CA MET A 1158 -3.95 12.23 -24.97
C MET A 1158 -4.85 11.20 -25.66
N MET A 1159 -5.49 10.31 -24.91
CA MET A 1159 -6.37 9.28 -25.48
C MET A 1159 -7.58 9.91 -26.19
N TYR A 1160 -8.16 10.95 -25.61
CA TYR A 1160 -9.23 11.74 -26.25
C TYR A 1160 -8.73 12.52 -27.47
N ASP A 1161 -7.55 13.15 -27.42
CA ASP A 1161 -6.97 13.87 -28.56
C ASP A 1161 -6.70 12.91 -29.74
N TYR A 1162 -6.12 11.75 -29.47
CA TYR A 1162 -5.85 10.75 -30.50
C TYR A 1162 -7.13 10.17 -31.10
N HIS A 1163 -8.12 9.82 -30.28
CA HIS A 1163 -9.39 9.30 -30.80
C HIS A 1163 -10.17 10.37 -31.58
N TYR A 1164 -10.44 11.53 -30.99
CA TYR A 1164 -11.33 12.54 -31.58
C TYR A 1164 -10.65 13.42 -32.63
N ASN A 1165 -9.44 13.91 -32.37
CA ASN A 1165 -8.78 14.91 -33.24
C ASN A 1165 -7.88 14.30 -34.32
N VAL A 1166 -7.46 13.04 -34.17
CA VAL A 1166 -6.59 12.32 -35.13
C VAL A 1166 -7.37 11.25 -35.89
N MET A 1167 -7.87 10.22 -35.19
CA MET A 1167 -8.47 9.04 -35.83
C MET A 1167 -9.87 9.32 -36.37
N GLN A 1168 -10.81 9.74 -35.52
CA GLN A 1168 -12.20 10.03 -35.93
C GLN A 1168 -12.28 11.23 -36.88
N ARG A 1169 -11.37 12.21 -36.76
CA ARG A 1169 -11.28 13.32 -37.71
C ARG A 1169 -10.86 12.91 -39.13
N HIS A 1170 -10.13 11.81 -39.30
CA HIS A 1170 -9.71 11.34 -40.62
C HIS A 1170 -10.67 10.32 -41.25
N TYR A 1171 -11.21 9.42 -40.44
CA TYR A 1171 -12.10 8.36 -40.92
C TYR A 1171 -13.59 8.71 -40.83
N GLU A 1172 -13.98 9.69 -40.01
CA GLU A 1172 -15.36 10.14 -39.81
C GLU A 1172 -16.28 8.98 -39.36
N ASP A 1173 -17.27 8.58 -40.16
CA ASP A 1173 -18.20 7.47 -39.90
C ASP A 1173 -17.61 6.09 -40.25
N ARG A 1174 -16.44 6.06 -40.92
CA ARG A 1174 -15.75 4.84 -41.36
C ARG A 1174 -14.95 4.14 -40.25
N ILE A 1175 -14.90 4.69 -39.05
CA ILE A 1175 -14.19 4.12 -37.89
C ILE A 1175 -15.15 3.82 -36.74
N LYS A 1176 -14.88 2.72 -36.03
CA LYS A 1176 -15.51 2.41 -34.73
C LYS A 1176 -14.45 1.96 -33.75
N LEU A 1177 -14.44 2.54 -32.54
CA LEU A 1177 -13.69 2.00 -31.42
C LEU A 1177 -14.36 0.70 -30.98
N MET A 1178 -13.58 -0.37 -30.93
CA MET A 1178 -14.04 -1.68 -30.49
C MET A 1178 -13.78 -1.87 -29.00
N TYR A 1179 -12.58 -1.51 -28.57
CA TYR A 1179 -12.10 -1.79 -27.22
C TYR A 1179 -10.99 -0.81 -26.81
N THR A 1180 -10.88 -0.54 -25.51
CA THR A 1180 -9.77 0.19 -24.91
C THR A 1180 -9.39 -0.41 -23.55
N ASP A 1181 -8.09 -0.43 -23.26
CA ASP A 1181 -7.56 -0.65 -21.90
C ASP A 1181 -6.40 0.32 -21.65
N THR A 1182 -6.69 1.38 -20.88
CA THR A 1182 -5.74 2.34 -20.33
C THR A 1182 -5.00 3.19 -21.36
N ASP A 1183 -4.02 2.61 -22.04
CA ASP A 1183 -3.12 3.18 -23.04
C ASP A 1183 -3.42 2.67 -24.47
N SER A 1184 -4.24 1.64 -24.60
CA SER A 1184 -4.49 0.97 -25.89
C SER A 1184 -5.89 1.16 -26.46
N LEU A 1185 -6.00 1.09 -27.79
CA LEU A 1185 -7.19 1.32 -28.60
C LEU A 1185 -7.25 0.30 -29.74
N ILE A 1186 -8.37 -0.44 -29.85
CA ILE A 1186 -8.64 -1.36 -30.96
C ILE A 1186 -9.74 -0.77 -31.83
N TYR A 1187 -9.48 -0.59 -33.12
CA TYR A 1187 -10.40 0.02 -34.08
C TYR A 1187 -10.83 -0.95 -35.17
N LEU A 1188 -12.10 -0.87 -35.58
CA LEU A 1188 -12.56 -1.34 -36.89
C LEU A 1188 -12.59 -0.15 -37.82
N ILE A 1189 -11.87 -0.23 -38.94
CA ILE A 1189 -11.73 0.85 -39.93
C ILE A 1189 -12.17 0.34 -41.30
N LYS A 1190 -13.09 1.04 -41.96
CA LYS A 1190 -13.47 0.82 -43.36
C LYS A 1190 -12.49 1.55 -44.28
N THR A 1191 -11.55 0.80 -44.83
CA THR A 1191 -10.50 1.31 -45.73
C THR A 1191 -9.96 0.19 -46.62
N ASP A 1192 -9.32 0.57 -47.73
CA ASP A 1192 -8.56 -0.34 -48.58
C ASP A 1192 -7.34 -0.91 -47.87
N ASP A 1193 -6.53 -0.06 -47.22
CA ASP A 1193 -5.25 -0.40 -46.60
C ASP A 1193 -4.82 0.69 -45.62
N PHE A 1194 -4.89 0.39 -44.31
CA PHE A 1194 -4.51 1.30 -43.23
C PHE A 1194 -3.08 1.85 -43.38
N TYR A 1195 -2.14 1.05 -43.87
CA TYR A 1195 -0.74 1.50 -44.00
C TYR A 1195 -0.56 2.48 -45.16
N LYS A 1196 -1.41 2.40 -46.20
CA LYS A 1196 -1.45 3.44 -47.24
C LYS A 1196 -2.07 4.73 -46.72
N ASP A 1197 -3.09 4.64 -45.87
CA ASP A 1197 -3.69 5.83 -45.23
C ASP A 1197 -2.65 6.57 -44.37
N LEU A 1198 -1.79 5.84 -43.64
CA LEU A 1198 -0.65 6.42 -42.93
C LEU A 1198 0.32 7.16 -43.86
N LEU A 1199 0.74 6.55 -44.98
CA LEU A 1199 1.66 7.20 -45.94
C LEU A 1199 1.05 8.45 -46.58
N ASN A 1200 -0.22 8.36 -46.95
CA ASN A 1200 -0.93 9.42 -47.65
C ASN A 1200 -1.34 10.59 -46.73
N ASN A 1201 -1.40 10.37 -45.41
CA ASN A 1201 -1.75 11.40 -44.43
C ASN A 1201 -0.67 11.60 -43.37
N THR A 1202 0.16 12.63 -43.58
CA THR A 1202 1.24 13.02 -42.67
C THR A 1202 0.75 13.32 -41.25
N ASN A 1203 -0.51 13.73 -41.04
CA ASN A 1203 -1.05 13.96 -39.70
C ASN A 1203 -1.28 12.67 -38.91
N LEU A 1204 -1.62 11.56 -39.58
CA LEU A 1204 -1.68 10.24 -38.94
C LEU A 1204 -0.26 9.73 -38.66
N LEU A 1205 0.61 9.75 -39.69
CA LEU A 1205 1.97 9.22 -39.58
C LEU A 1205 2.81 9.95 -38.50
N ASN A 1206 2.57 11.25 -38.30
CA ASN A 1206 3.21 12.04 -37.24
C ASN A 1206 2.66 11.77 -35.82
N ARG A 1207 1.74 10.81 -35.65
CA ARG A 1207 1.28 10.34 -34.35
C ARG A 1207 1.53 8.83 -34.12
N VAL A 1208 2.03 8.11 -35.13
CA VAL A 1208 2.24 6.66 -35.07
C VAL A 1208 3.74 6.32 -35.06
N ASP A 1209 4.15 5.47 -34.11
CA ASP A 1209 5.47 4.86 -34.08
C ASP A 1209 5.46 3.61 -34.96
N THR A 1210 6.19 3.67 -36.08
CA THR A 1210 6.29 2.62 -37.10
C THR A 1210 7.66 1.94 -37.08
N SER A 1211 8.41 2.07 -35.97
CA SER A 1211 9.80 1.59 -35.86
C SER A 1211 9.97 0.10 -35.59
N ASP A 1212 8.91 -0.59 -35.18
CA ASP A 1212 8.89 -2.05 -34.98
C ASP A 1212 8.30 -2.80 -36.20
N LEU A 1213 7.93 -2.09 -37.27
CA LEU A 1213 7.66 -2.70 -38.59
C LEU A 1213 8.96 -3.21 -39.23
N SER A 1214 8.86 -4.13 -40.21
CA SER A 1214 10.03 -4.58 -40.99
C SER A 1214 10.74 -3.40 -41.68
N PRO A 1215 12.09 -3.35 -41.71
CA PRO A 1215 12.85 -2.31 -42.42
C PRO A 1215 12.54 -2.16 -43.92
N SER A 1216 11.95 -3.19 -44.55
CA SER A 1216 11.48 -3.14 -45.94
C SER A 1216 10.06 -2.58 -46.10
N HIS A 1217 9.35 -2.30 -45.01
CA HIS A 1217 7.98 -1.79 -45.03
C HIS A 1217 7.96 -0.29 -45.36
N PRO A 1218 7.12 0.20 -46.29
CA PRO A 1218 7.14 1.61 -46.71
C PRO A 1218 6.95 2.64 -45.59
N CYS A 1219 6.20 2.30 -44.53
CA CYS A 1219 5.97 3.18 -43.38
C CYS A 1219 7.12 3.19 -42.34
N TYR A 1220 8.13 2.34 -42.50
CA TYR A 1220 9.18 2.14 -41.49
C TYR A 1220 10.00 3.42 -41.22
N THR A 1221 10.17 3.77 -39.95
CA THR A 1221 11.16 4.78 -39.55
C THR A 1221 11.59 4.61 -38.11
N THR A 1222 12.88 4.79 -37.83
CA THR A 1222 13.44 4.76 -36.48
C THR A 1222 13.30 6.09 -35.73
N VAL A 1223 12.91 7.17 -36.41
CA VAL A 1223 12.86 8.55 -35.85
C VAL A 1223 11.90 8.66 -34.66
N ARG A 1224 10.79 7.90 -34.68
CA ARG A 1224 9.73 7.95 -33.66
C ARG A 1224 9.83 6.85 -32.60
N ARG A 1225 10.88 6.02 -32.65
CA ARG A 1225 11.05 4.81 -31.84
C ARG A 1225 10.94 5.07 -30.34
N LYS A 1226 9.88 4.53 -29.73
CA LYS A 1226 9.58 4.57 -28.30
C LYS A 1226 9.50 6.00 -27.75
N VAL A 1227 9.12 6.97 -28.58
CA VAL A 1227 8.90 8.37 -28.16
C VAL A 1227 7.59 8.44 -27.37
N PRO A 1228 7.59 8.96 -26.12
CA PRO A 1228 6.38 8.99 -25.31
C PRO A 1228 5.23 9.76 -25.95
N GLY A 1229 4.02 9.19 -25.92
CA GLY A 1229 2.80 9.79 -26.48
C GLY A 1229 2.54 9.52 -27.96
N PHE A 1230 3.38 8.73 -28.62
CA PHE A 1230 3.11 8.19 -29.97
C PHE A 1230 2.46 6.80 -29.87
N PHE A 1231 1.67 6.43 -30.86
CA PHE A 1231 0.96 5.15 -30.88
C PHE A 1231 1.70 4.12 -31.72
N SER A 1232 2.18 3.02 -31.12
CA SER A 1232 2.74 1.87 -31.84
C SER A 1232 1.63 0.96 -32.35
N ASP A 1233 1.90 0.23 -33.44
CA ASP A 1233 1.09 -0.92 -33.87
C ASP A 1233 1.53 -2.16 -33.08
N GLU A 1234 0.66 -2.66 -32.21
CA GLU A 1234 1.00 -3.73 -31.25
C GLU A 1234 1.23 -5.10 -31.93
N VAL A 1235 0.76 -5.26 -33.17
CA VAL A 1235 0.91 -6.50 -33.95
C VAL A 1235 2.03 -6.43 -35.01
N ASN A 1236 2.85 -5.38 -35.02
CA ASN A 1236 4.06 -5.23 -35.85
C ASN A 1236 3.84 -5.49 -37.37
N GLY A 1237 2.73 -5.00 -37.93
CA GLY A 1237 2.38 -5.14 -39.34
C GLY A 1237 1.54 -6.38 -39.67
N ASN A 1238 1.31 -7.28 -38.72
CA ASN A 1238 0.44 -8.45 -38.91
C ASN A 1238 -1.04 -8.02 -39.00
N VAL A 1239 -1.87 -8.87 -39.63
CA VAL A 1239 -3.30 -8.56 -39.85
C VAL A 1239 -4.16 -9.23 -38.80
N ILE A 1240 -4.90 -8.43 -38.03
CA ILE A 1240 -5.95 -8.94 -37.17
C ILE A 1240 -7.17 -9.26 -38.05
N THR A 1241 -7.51 -10.54 -38.13
CA THR A 1241 -8.61 -11.06 -38.94
C THR A 1241 -9.96 -10.94 -38.23
N GLU A 1242 -9.97 -11.04 -36.90
CA GLU A 1242 -11.17 -11.11 -36.07
C GLU A 1242 -10.84 -10.67 -34.62
N PHE A 1243 -11.85 -10.22 -33.87
CA PHE A 1243 -11.73 -9.79 -32.47
C PHE A 1243 -12.98 -10.20 -31.67
N CYS A 1244 -12.82 -10.60 -30.39
CA CYS A 1244 -13.91 -11.04 -29.53
C CYS A 1244 -13.82 -10.53 -28.07
N GLY A 1245 -14.24 -9.28 -27.86
CA GLY A 1245 -14.33 -8.62 -26.54
C GLY A 1245 -15.45 -9.17 -25.65
N LEU A 1246 -15.13 -10.11 -24.76
CA LEU A 1246 -16.08 -10.69 -23.80
C LEU A 1246 -16.40 -9.75 -22.64
N ARG A 1247 -15.37 -9.09 -22.08
CA ARG A 1247 -15.45 -8.14 -20.94
C ARG A 1247 -14.14 -7.36 -20.80
N ALA A 1248 -14.12 -6.36 -19.91
CA ALA A 1248 -12.88 -5.67 -19.53
C ALA A 1248 -11.76 -6.66 -19.14
N LYS A 1249 -10.59 -6.51 -19.76
CA LYS A 1249 -9.39 -7.36 -19.65
C LYS A 1249 -9.60 -8.83 -20.07
N SER A 1250 -10.47 -9.07 -21.05
CA SER A 1250 -10.78 -10.39 -21.63
C SER A 1250 -11.37 -10.20 -23.02
N TYR A 1251 -10.50 -10.19 -24.03
CA TYR A 1251 -10.78 -9.91 -25.44
C TYR A 1251 -9.84 -10.70 -26.35
#